data_AF-A0A970VK93-F1
#
_entry.id   AF-A0A970VK93-F1
#
_cell.length_a   1.000
_cell.length_b   1.000
_cell.length_c   1.000
_cell.angle_alpha   90.00
_cell.angle_beta   90.00
_cell.angle_gamma   90.00
#
_symmetry.space_group_name_H-M   'P 1'
#
loop_
_entity.id
_entity.type
_entity.pdbx_description
1 polymer ?
#
loop_
_entity_poly.entity_id
_entity_poly.type
_entity_poly.pdbx_seq_one_letter_code
_entity_poly.pdbx_strand_id
1 'polypeptide(L)'
;MNKKKAYMEAASITAYICSVAWIIYAARCFSLHTSSPFLFLIIGAISLYSGLLVSVLRESITQVPLAKEQKSKYMIYTALSIVAPPAFILNLIACFGKQTDTVEVIVRKLDVKSKKKMSLKRKSTIIMVVGLCISLLASFVAMVFDTSGFSVDVSSFMLTKAMTEEYNTTPINGKTFIIANEELRYGVNMYLPNTATAQNPAATVFVVPGFTRTKETMAQYCIELSRRGMVVFCIDPGCQGDTTYPGFEKDENGDLIYAEDGKKKPLGSTLEANGLNYLVQYIYNNTEEYGFVDRERIGAIGHSAGGNNVSAAASTLAGDSYDESIIKALFISGYIKLTAAKKFTTLHSNSVLSYAYFDEGAYRYQTDTTSFEVVAKRFINEVNGEELDRGDAITNYPYGNMADGTYRIVEQDPVNHCFEMYSSHAIGKSLGFFLEALDVDTTLTDHEQIWWGKEICNGIAMIGGFIFVIALSALLVGTTFFSSIKGAPVLEEELVSRKKANKKASHKITFWTTMLITAVIACLDYIPLGELSMRLFTNAASSYYSFVFPARMINAVMLWALVNGLIGLAIYFGVFWVKYLWKKNHSTSKETQEELADELVTLRPMKIGIIDLLKTLLLAVILFLAFYGLVQVCSLLFHQDFRFTLISAGTLKARFIATWFMYIPVFFVFYISNSIRVNCSIGFEGWSEWKVNLVSGLANSVGLIFILVINYIAYFETGTVYYSTYGPTSRDMWLYINMIFGLIPMMFALPILNRLYYKQTNRVWLGAFINCMIFIMMSLSASVSYISM
;
A
#
# COMPACT_ATOMS: atom_id res chain seq x y z
N MET A 1 -48.99 -12.34 -4.18
CA MET A 1 -47.84 -11.47 -4.55
C MET A 1 -48.07 -11.00 -5.98
N ASN A 2 -48.04 -9.69 -6.23
CA ASN A 2 -48.27 -9.11 -7.57
C ASN A 2 -47.30 -9.73 -8.59
N LYS A 3 -47.81 -10.44 -9.61
CA LYS A 3 -47.00 -11.19 -10.58
C LYS A 3 -45.99 -10.31 -11.31
N LYS A 4 -46.32 -9.03 -11.56
CA LYS A 4 -45.36 -8.04 -12.12
C LYS A 4 -44.16 -7.80 -11.21
N LYS A 5 -44.36 -7.73 -9.89
CA LYS A 5 -43.24 -7.59 -8.93
C LYS A 5 -42.34 -8.83 -8.91
N ALA A 6 -42.91 -10.02 -9.09
CA ALA A 6 -42.15 -11.27 -9.18
C ALA A 6 -41.26 -11.33 -10.44
N TYR A 7 -41.78 -10.90 -11.60
CA TYR A 7 -40.96 -10.82 -12.82
C TYR A 7 -39.88 -9.73 -12.74
N MET A 8 -40.17 -8.57 -12.15
CA MET A 8 -39.16 -7.53 -11.90
C MET A 8 -38.06 -8.02 -10.94
N GLU A 9 -38.43 -8.82 -9.93
CA GLU A 9 -37.49 -9.46 -9.02
C GLU A 9 -36.56 -10.43 -9.75
N ALA A 10 -37.14 -11.37 -10.49
CA ALA A 10 -36.39 -12.32 -11.30
C ALA A 10 -35.47 -11.60 -12.28
N ALA A 11 -35.97 -10.56 -12.97
CA ALA A 11 -35.17 -9.74 -13.89
C ALA A 11 -33.96 -9.09 -13.19
N SER A 12 -34.16 -8.53 -11.99
CA SER A 12 -33.06 -7.92 -11.23
C SER A 12 -32.00 -8.94 -10.80
N ILE A 13 -32.41 -10.12 -10.36
CA ILE A 13 -31.49 -11.20 -9.95
C ILE A 13 -30.69 -11.68 -11.17
N THR A 14 -31.35 -11.91 -12.30
CA THR A 14 -30.65 -12.37 -13.49
C THR A 14 -29.71 -11.31 -14.07
N ALA A 15 -30.05 -10.02 -13.96
CA ALA A 15 -29.15 -8.93 -14.32
C ALA A 15 -27.87 -8.90 -13.45
N TYR A 16 -27.98 -9.27 -12.16
CA TYR A 16 -26.80 -9.42 -11.30
C TYR A 16 -25.95 -10.63 -11.68
N ILE A 17 -26.58 -11.77 -11.99
CA ILE A 17 -25.87 -12.98 -12.45
C ILE A 17 -25.13 -12.69 -13.76
N CYS A 18 -25.79 -12.04 -14.73
CA CYS A 18 -25.15 -11.65 -15.98
C CYS A 18 -24.01 -10.64 -15.75
N SER A 19 -24.16 -9.70 -14.81
CA SER A 19 -23.07 -8.79 -14.44
C SER A 19 -21.83 -9.54 -13.94
N VAL A 20 -22.02 -10.52 -13.04
CA VAL A 20 -20.91 -11.36 -12.55
C VAL A 20 -20.29 -12.17 -13.70
N ALA A 21 -21.11 -12.73 -14.59
CA ALA A 21 -20.60 -13.47 -15.76
C ALA A 21 -19.76 -12.56 -16.68
N TRP A 22 -20.19 -11.32 -16.91
CA TRP A 22 -19.42 -10.33 -17.67
C TRP A 22 -18.12 -9.93 -16.99
N ILE A 23 -18.11 -9.82 -15.66
CA ILE A 23 -16.90 -9.54 -14.88
C ILE A 23 -15.93 -10.73 -14.93
N ILE A 24 -16.42 -11.98 -14.83
CA ILE A 24 -15.60 -13.18 -14.97
C ILE A 24 -15.02 -13.28 -16.38
N TYR A 25 -15.82 -12.97 -17.40
CA TYR A 25 -15.36 -12.96 -18.79
C TYR A 25 -14.32 -11.86 -19.03
N ALA A 26 -14.53 -10.67 -18.47
CA ALA A 26 -13.53 -9.59 -18.47
C ALA A 26 -12.23 -10.02 -17.78
N ALA A 27 -12.30 -10.68 -16.62
CA ALA A 27 -11.13 -11.20 -15.91
C ALA A 27 -10.40 -12.30 -16.71
N ARG A 28 -11.13 -13.13 -17.47
CA ARG A 28 -10.53 -14.10 -18.38
C ARG A 28 -9.83 -13.43 -19.56
N CYS A 29 -10.45 -12.45 -20.21
CA CYS A 29 -9.82 -11.62 -21.24
C CYS A 29 -8.57 -10.92 -20.70
N PHE A 30 -8.62 -10.45 -19.45
CA PHE A 30 -7.49 -9.87 -18.73
C PHE A 30 -6.33 -10.86 -18.56
N SER A 31 -6.62 -12.10 -18.14
CA SER A 31 -5.61 -13.15 -17.95
C SER A 31 -5.00 -13.68 -19.25
N LEU A 32 -5.68 -13.50 -20.39
CA LEU A 32 -5.29 -14.05 -21.69
C LEU A 32 -4.79 -12.97 -22.66
N HIS A 33 -4.62 -11.71 -22.23
CA HIS A 33 -4.22 -10.57 -23.07
C HIS A 33 -4.99 -10.48 -24.42
N THR A 34 -6.29 -10.83 -24.42
CA THR A 34 -7.09 -10.93 -25.66
C THR A 34 -8.43 -10.21 -25.54
N SER A 35 -8.90 -9.64 -26.66
CA SER A 35 -10.13 -8.82 -26.77
C SER A 35 -10.13 -7.58 -25.87
N SER A 36 -11.09 -6.65 -26.02
CA SER A 36 -11.22 -5.49 -25.13
C SER A 36 -11.95 -5.90 -23.83
N PRO A 37 -11.25 -6.20 -22.71
CA PRO A 37 -11.90 -6.54 -21.43
C PRO A 37 -12.82 -5.41 -20.94
N PHE A 38 -12.55 -4.18 -21.38
CA PHE A 38 -13.33 -2.99 -21.07
C PHE A 38 -14.76 -3.05 -21.62
N LEU A 39 -14.97 -3.63 -22.80
CA LEU A 39 -16.32 -3.84 -23.32
C LEU A 39 -17.13 -4.71 -22.34
N PHE A 40 -16.54 -5.80 -21.85
CA PHE A 40 -17.21 -6.71 -20.94
C PHE A 40 -17.39 -6.12 -19.53
N LEU A 41 -16.46 -5.28 -19.06
CA LEU A 41 -16.65 -4.50 -17.84
C LEU A 41 -17.79 -3.47 -17.98
N ILE A 42 -17.88 -2.76 -19.11
CA ILE A 42 -18.97 -1.82 -19.41
C ILE A 42 -20.30 -2.56 -19.45
N ILE A 43 -20.37 -3.71 -20.14
CA ILE A 43 -21.56 -4.55 -20.21
C ILE A 43 -21.93 -5.07 -18.80
N GLY A 44 -20.94 -5.47 -18.01
CA GLY A 44 -21.12 -5.87 -16.61
C GLY A 44 -21.67 -4.74 -15.73
N ALA A 45 -21.17 -3.51 -15.91
CA ALA A 45 -21.63 -2.32 -15.20
C ALA A 45 -23.05 -1.90 -15.62
N ILE A 46 -23.37 -1.92 -16.92
CA ILE A 46 -24.73 -1.65 -17.42
C ILE A 46 -25.70 -2.72 -16.90
N SER A 47 -25.28 -3.99 -16.89
CA SER A 47 -26.08 -5.09 -16.35
C SER A 47 -26.38 -4.90 -14.86
N LEU A 48 -25.35 -4.57 -14.07
CA LEU A 48 -25.50 -4.27 -12.64
C LEU A 48 -26.42 -3.08 -12.40
N TYR A 49 -26.20 -1.99 -13.14
CA TYR A 49 -26.97 -0.75 -13.04
C TYR A 49 -28.44 -0.96 -13.40
N SER A 50 -28.72 -1.70 -14.47
CA SER A 50 -30.09 -2.04 -14.87
C SER A 50 -30.81 -2.88 -13.80
N GLY A 51 -30.14 -3.88 -13.21
CA GLY A 51 -30.69 -4.68 -12.11
C GLY A 51 -31.03 -3.84 -10.88
N LEU A 52 -30.13 -2.90 -10.51
CA LEU A 52 -30.34 -1.96 -9.41
C LEU A 52 -31.55 -1.06 -9.67
N LEU A 53 -31.65 -0.47 -10.86
CA LEU A 53 -32.74 0.43 -11.24
C LEU A 53 -34.10 -0.27 -11.24
N VAL A 54 -34.18 -1.50 -11.77
CA VAL A 54 -35.40 -2.32 -11.74
C VAL A 54 -35.80 -2.67 -10.30
N SER A 55 -34.83 -3.02 -9.44
CA SER A 55 -35.07 -3.31 -8.03
C SER A 55 -35.62 -2.10 -7.26
N VAL A 56 -35.05 -0.92 -7.50
CA VAL A 56 -35.52 0.36 -6.92
C VAL A 56 -36.93 0.70 -7.40
N LEU A 57 -37.19 0.56 -8.69
CA LEU A 57 -38.51 0.86 -9.24
C LEU A 57 -39.57 -0.08 -8.66
N ARG A 58 -39.28 -1.38 -8.58
CA ARG A 58 -40.18 -2.42 -8.02
C ARG A 58 -40.67 -2.06 -6.61
N GLU A 59 -39.79 -1.55 -5.76
CA GLU A 59 -40.15 -1.13 -4.39
C GLU A 59 -41.07 0.10 -4.37
N SER A 60 -40.97 0.98 -5.38
CA SER A 60 -41.81 2.18 -5.49
C SER A 60 -43.23 1.94 -6.06
N ILE A 61 -43.52 0.73 -6.55
CA ILE A 61 -44.82 0.38 -7.12
C ILE A 61 -45.81 0.11 -5.99
N THR A 62 -46.77 1.00 -5.81
CA THR A 62 -47.85 0.89 -4.82
C THR A 62 -49.20 0.52 -5.43
N GLN A 63 -49.34 0.59 -6.76
CA GLN A 63 -50.59 0.40 -7.48
C GLN A 63 -50.32 -0.13 -8.90
N VAL A 64 -51.30 -0.86 -9.45
CA VAL A 64 -51.31 -1.34 -10.84
C VAL A 64 -52.63 -0.88 -11.47
N PRO A 65 -52.63 -0.15 -12.60
CA PRO A 65 -51.51 0.14 -13.50
C PRO A 65 -50.49 1.16 -12.98
N LEU A 66 -49.27 1.12 -13.53
CA LEU A 66 -48.16 2.04 -13.18
C LEU A 66 -48.52 3.49 -13.54
N ALA A 67 -48.13 4.44 -12.68
CA ALA A 67 -48.19 5.86 -13.04
C ALA A 67 -47.34 6.14 -14.29
N LYS A 68 -47.73 7.14 -15.10
CA LYS A 68 -47.09 7.47 -16.39
C LYS A 68 -45.56 7.63 -16.26
N GLU A 69 -45.10 8.32 -15.21
CA GLU A 69 -43.67 8.52 -14.92
C GLU A 69 -42.95 7.21 -14.57
N GLN A 70 -43.58 6.33 -13.79
CA GLN A 70 -43.02 5.01 -13.45
C GLN A 70 -42.96 4.10 -14.67
N LYS A 71 -43.95 4.18 -15.57
CA LYS A 71 -43.98 3.43 -16.82
C LYS A 71 -42.84 3.87 -17.75
N SER A 72 -42.60 5.17 -17.91
CA SER A 72 -41.49 5.71 -18.71
C SER A 72 -40.13 5.28 -18.15
N LYS A 73 -39.92 5.38 -16.83
CA LYS A 73 -38.69 4.90 -16.19
C LYS A 73 -38.51 3.39 -16.39
N TYR A 74 -39.58 2.61 -16.25
CA TYR A 74 -39.47 1.16 -16.43
C TYR A 74 -39.09 0.76 -17.84
N MET A 75 -39.60 1.47 -18.86
CA MET A 75 -39.24 1.26 -20.26
C MET A 75 -37.76 1.53 -20.53
N ILE A 76 -37.21 2.61 -19.97
CA ILE A 76 -35.78 2.92 -20.07
C ILE A 76 -34.94 1.83 -19.41
N TYR A 77 -35.35 1.36 -18.22
CA TYR A 77 -34.62 0.32 -17.49
C TYR A 77 -34.71 -1.04 -18.21
N THR A 78 -35.85 -1.31 -18.84
CA THR A 78 -36.03 -2.47 -19.70
C THR A 78 -35.05 -2.40 -20.87
N ALA A 79 -34.95 -1.27 -21.59
CA ALA A 79 -33.99 -1.11 -22.68
C ALA A 79 -32.53 -1.30 -22.23
N LEU A 80 -32.13 -0.74 -21.08
CA LEU A 80 -30.79 -0.92 -20.52
C LEU A 80 -30.47 -2.38 -20.17
N SER A 81 -31.47 -3.20 -19.83
CA SER A 81 -31.26 -4.62 -19.50
C SER A 81 -30.96 -5.51 -20.71
N ILE A 82 -30.89 -4.98 -21.94
CA ILE A 82 -30.55 -5.73 -23.15
C ILE A 82 -29.20 -6.45 -23.06
N VAL A 83 -28.27 -5.91 -22.27
CA VAL A 83 -26.96 -6.51 -21.95
C VAL A 83 -27.04 -7.76 -21.06
N ALA A 84 -28.24 -8.07 -20.56
CA ALA A 84 -28.59 -9.26 -19.79
C ALA A 84 -29.87 -9.89 -20.39
N PRO A 85 -29.78 -10.66 -21.49
CA PRO A 85 -30.93 -11.10 -22.27
C PRO A 85 -32.07 -11.76 -21.47
N PRO A 86 -31.81 -12.61 -20.46
CA PRO A 86 -32.91 -13.16 -19.65
C PRO A 86 -33.59 -12.10 -18.79
N ALA A 87 -32.83 -11.13 -18.25
CA ALA A 87 -33.39 -10.00 -17.50
C ALA A 87 -34.23 -9.09 -18.42
N PHE A 88 -33.78 -8.88 -19.65
CA PHE A 88 -34.53 -8.15 -20.69
C PHE A 88 -35.89 -8.80 -20.98
N ILE A 89 -35.91 -10.11 -21.21
CA ILE A 89 -37.15 -10.86 -21.48
C ILE A 89 -38.11 -10.78 -20.28
N LEU A 90 -37.60 -10.99 -19.06
CA LEU A 90 -38.40 -10.91 -17.84
C LEU A 90 -38.97 -9.49 -17.64
N ASN A 91 -38.21 -8.45 -17.95
CA ASN A 91 -38.68 -7.07 -17.93
C ASN A 91 -39.73 -6.78 -19.01
N LEU A 92 -39.60 -7.35 -20.22
CA LEU A 92 -40.62 -7.23 -21.26
C LEU A 92 -41.94 -7.92 -20.88
N ILE A 93 -41.87 -9.12 -20.30
CA ILE A 93 -43.04 -9.85 -19.80
C ILE A 93 -43.73 -9.03 -18.71
N ALA A 94 -42.97 -8.45 -17.78
CA ALA A 94 -43.51 -7.57 -16.77
C ALA A 94 -44.09 -6.26 -17.37
N CYS A 95 -43.44 -5.65 -18.36
CA CYS A 95 -43.89 -4.41 -18.99
C CYS A 95 -45.22 -4.57 -19.75
N PHE A 96 -45.33 -5.63 -20.55
CA PHE A 96 -46.40 -5.80 -21.55
C PHE A 96 -47.41 -6.90 -21.22
N GLY A 97 -47.15 -7.74 -20.21
CA GLY A 97 -48.10 -8.76 -19.78
C GLY A 97 -49.43 -8.14 -19.33
N LYS A 98 -50.52 -8.43 -20.05
CA LYS A 98 -51.88 -8.14 -19.59
C LYS A 98 -52.21 -9.09 -18.45
N GLN A 99 -52.23 -8.61 -17.21
CA GLN A 99 -52.69 -9.42 -16.07
C GLN A 99 -53.68 -8.64 -15.21
N THR A 100 -54.89 -9.20 -15.15
CA THR A 100 -55.98 -8.88 -14.23
C THR A 100 -55.65 -9.45 -12.87
N ASP A 101 -55.17 -8.61 -11.96
CA ASP A 101 -55.15 -8.93 -10.52
C ASP A 101 -56.23 -8.05 -9.86
N THR A 102 -57.34 -8.67 -9.44
CA THR A 102 -58.32 -8.05 -8.53
C THR A 102 -57.63 -7.78 -7.19
N VAL A 103 -57.52 -6.51 -6.81
CA VAL A 103 -57.01 -6.09 -5.51
C VAL A 103 -58.12 -5.33 -4.79
N GLU A 104 -58.65 -5.92 -3.72
CA GLU A 104 -59.45 -5.20 -2.73
C GLU A 104 -58.58 -4.12 -2.08
N VAL A 105 -59.06 -2.88 -2.14
CA VAL A 105 -58.40 -1.70 -1.60
C VAL A 105 -59.02 -1.38 -0.25
N ILE A 106 -58.30 -1.60 0.86
CA ILE A 106 -58.60 -0.95 2.13
C ILE A 106 -57.72 0.30 2.23
N VAL A 107 -58.32 1.46 1.98
CA VAL A 107 -57.70 2.78 2.17
C VAL A 107 -57.75 3.15 3.64
N ARG A 108 -56.58 3.37 4.27
CA ARG A 108 -56.48 4.29 5.41
C ARG A 108 -55.60 5.47 5.01
N LYS A 109 -56.26 6.62 4.80
CA LYS A 109 -55.63 7.93 4.65
C LYS A 109 -54.97 8.31 5.98
N LEU A 110 -53.68 8.60 5.95
CA LEU A 110 -53.06 9.60 6.83
C LEU A 110 -52.09 10.41 5.97
N ASP A 111 -52.53 11.61 5.63
CA ASP A 111 -51.77 12.62 4.94
C ASP A 111 -50.87 13.30 5.98
N VAL A 112 -49.59 12.92 5.99
CA VAL A 112 -48.53 13.69 6.64
C VAL A 112 -47.50 13.95 5.57
N LYS A 113 -47.33 15.22 5.19
CA LYS A 113 -46.19 15.71 4.40
C LYS A 113 -44.89 15.45 5.16
N SER A 114 -44.43 14.19 5.17
CA SER A 114 -43.07 13.87 5.59
C SER A 114 -42.13 14.29 4.45
N LYS A 115 -41.14 15.12 4.74
CA LYS A 115 -39.96 15.28 3.86
C LYS A 115 -39.52 13.85 3.50
N LYS A 116 -39.64 13.47 2.22
CA LYS A 116 -39.35 12.12 1.72
C LYS A 116 -37.92 11.75 2.10
N LYS A 117 -37.74 11.10 3.25
CA LYS A 117 -36.42 10.72 3.78
C LYS A 117 -35.85 9.72 2.79
N MET A 118 -34.73 10.07 2.18
CA MET A 118 -34.05 9.21 1.20
C MET A 118 -33.81 7.82 1.81
N SER A 119 -34.22 6.75 1.11
CA SER A 119 -34.04 5.38 1.59
C SER A 119 -32.57 5.07 1.83
N LEU A 120 -32.26 4.24 2.82
CA LEU A 120 -30.87 3.89 3.18
C LEU A 120 -30.09 3.35 1.99
N LYS A 121 -30.74 2.50 1.16
CA LYS A 121 -30.18 2.01 -0.11
C LYS A 121 -29.78 3.16 -1.03
N ARG A 122 -30.68 4.14 -1.26
CA ARG A 122 -30.38 5.30 -2.12
C ARG A 122 -29.24 6.16 -1.58
N LYS A 123 -29.12 6.32 -0.26
CA LYS A 123 -27.97 7.02 0.36
C LYS A 123 -26.66 6.28 0.11
N SER A 124 -26.62 4.98 0.39
CA SER A 124 -25.42 4.16 0.20
C SER A 124 -25.01 4.10 -1.27
N THR A 125 -25.95 4.03 -2.22
CA THR A 125 -25.64 4.11 -3.65
C THR A 125 -24.98 5.42 -4.03
N ILE A 126 -25.49 6.56 -3.54
CA ILE A 126 -24.88 7.87 -3.81
C ILE A 126 -23.47 7.93 -3.24
N ILE A 127 -23.26 7.50 -1.99
CA ILE A 127 -21.94 7.52 -1.35
C ILE A 127 -20.96 6.61 -2.10
N MET A 128 -21.41 5.43 -2.54
CA MET A 128 -20.60 4.50 -3.34
C MET A 128 -20.16 5.14 -4.66
N VAL A 129 -21.08 5.78 -5.39
CA VAL A 129 -20.76 6.49 -6.64
C VAL A 129 -19.81 7.66 -6.37
N VAL A 130 -20.03 8.42 -5.31
CA VAL A 130 -19.12 9.51 -4.92
C VAL A 130 -17.72 8.97 -4.60
N GLY A 131 -17.60 7.89 -3.82
CA GLY A 131 -16.31 7.26 -3.55
C GLY A 131 -15.59 6.81 -4.82
N LEU A 132 -16.31 6.17 -5.74
CA LEU A 132 -15.80 5.77 -7.04
C LEU A 132 -15.34 6.98 -7.89
N CYS A 133 -16.15 8.03 -7.98
CA CYS A 133 -15.81 9.25 -8.71
C CYS A 133 -14.61 9.97 -8.10
N ILE A 134 -14.50 10.01 -6.76
CA ILE A 134 -13.33 10.57 -6.07
C ILE A 134 -12.08 9.79 -6.46
N SER A 135 -12.10 8.46 -6.40
CA SER A 135 -10.94 7.64 -6.79
C SER A 135 -10.53 7.86 -8.23
N LEU A 136 -11.48 7.81 -9.17
CA LEU A 136 -11.18 7.98 -10.60
C LEU A 136 -10.69 9.39 -10.92
N LEU A 137 -11.34 10.43 -10.40
CA LEU A 137 -10.95 11.82 -10.65
C LEU A 137 -9.59 12.14 -10.02
N ALA A 138 -9.36 11.71 -8.78
CA ALA A 138 -8.10 11.94 -8.10
C ALA A 138 -6.95 11.18 -8.79
N SER A 139 -7.16 9.93 -9.22
CA SER A 139 -6.16 9.20 -10.02
C SER A 139 -5.89 9.87 -11.38
N PHE A 140 -6.92 10.40 -12.04
CA PHE A 140 -6.72 11.17 -13.27
C PHE A 140 -5.88 12.43 -13.02
N VAL A 141 -6.17 13.20 -11.97
CA VAL A 141 -5.39 14.40 -11.62
C VAL A 141 -3.96 14.02 -11.20
N ALA A 142 -3.77 12.90 -10.48
CA ALA A 142 -2.44 12.39 -10.16
C ALA A 142 -1.63 12.07 -11.43
N MET A 143 -2.24 11.47 -12.46
CA MET A 143 -1.60 11.26 -13.76
C MET A 143 -1.21 12.58 -14.44
N VAL A 144 -2.03 13.63 -14.34
CA VAL A 144 -1.67 14.96 -14.86
C VAL A 144 -0.39 15.47 -14.20
N PHE A 145 -0.22 15.29 -12.88
CA PHE A 145 1.05 15.63 -12.22
C PHE A 145 2.20 14.72 -12.65
N ASP A 146 1.94 13.41 -12.75
CA ASP A 146 2.94 12.40 -13.11
C ASP A 146 3.55 12.61 -14.51
N THR A 147 2.69 13.02 -15.45
CA THR A 147 3.04 13.32 -16.85
C THR A 147 3.43 14.78 -17.07
N SER A 148 3.49 15.58 -16.01
CA SER A 148 3.68 17.03 -16.05
C SER A 148 2.78 17.76 -17.06
N GLY A 149 1.47 17.52 -16.97
CA GLY A 149 0.51 18.10 -17.90
C GLY A 149 0.62 17.49 -19.29
N PHE A 150 0.95 16.19 -19.38
CA PHE A 150 1.13 15.44 -20.63
C PHE A 150 2.33 15.89 -21.48
N SER A 151 3.30 16.62 -20.90
CA SER A 151 4.57 16.93 -21.56
C SER A 151 5.59 15.79 -21.49
N VAL A 152 5.32 14.79 -20.65
CA VAL A 152 6.13 13.59 -20.44
C VAL A 152 5.25 12.37 -20.64
N ASP A 153 5.68 11.45 -21.50
CA ASP A 153 5.07 10.13 -21.64
C ASP A 153 5.59 9.19 -20.55
N VAL A 154 4.68 8.49 -19.87
CA VAL A 154 5.00 7.59 -18.76
C VAL A 154 4.53 6.19 -19.11
N SER A 155 5.48 5.26 -19.18
CA SER A 155 5.22 3.87 -19.55
C SER A 155 5.97 2.91 -18.63
N SER A 156 5.58 1.63 -18.69
CA SER A 156 6.27 0.56 -17.96
C SER A 156 6.59 -0.61 -18.86
N PHE A 157 7.69 -1.27 -18.57
CA PHE A 157 8.06 -2.55 -19.17
C PHE A 157 8.73 -3.46 -18.14
N MET A 158 8.84 -4.74 -18.50
CA MET A 158 9.61 -5.71 -17.74
C MET A 158 10.90 -6.00 -18.50
N LEU A 159 12.06 -5.68 -17.94
CA LEU A 159 13.34 -6.12 -18.48
C LEU A 159 13.47 -7.63 -18.29
N THR A 160 13.69 -8.37 -19.37
CA THR A 160 13.73 -9.85 -19.38
C THR A 160 15.07 -10.38 -19.87
N LYS A 161 15.31 -11.67 -19.61
CA LYS A 161 16.45 -12.42 -20.18
C LYS A 161 16.57 -12.26 -21.69
N ALA A 162 15.49 -12.49 -22.44
CA ALA A 162 15.50 -12.38 -23.90
C ALA A 162 16.00 -11.01 -24.39
N MET A 163 15.53 -9.93 -23.76
CA MET A 163 15.97 -8.57 -24.09
C MET A 163 17.48 -8.38 -23.83
N THR A 164 17.99 -8.88 -22.70
CA THR A 164 19.42 -8.79 -22.40
C THR A 164 20.28 -9.71 -23.26
N GLU A 165 19.78 -10.89 -23.65
CA GLU A 165 20.49 -11.80 -24.56
C GLU A 165 20.61 -11.23 -25.98
N GLU A 166 19.63 -10.43 -26.40
CA GLU A 166 19.65 -9.78 -27.70
C GLU A 166 20.60 -8.58 -27.72
N TYR A 167 20.46 -7.65 -26.75
CA TYR A 167 21.15 -6.36 -26.81
C TYR A 167 22.39 -6.23 -25.93
N ASN A 168 22.56 -7.03 -24.87
CA ASN A 168 23.72 -6.90 -23.96
C ASN A 168 24.94 -7.70 -24.44
N THR A 169 24.91 -8.23 -25.66
CA THR A 169 26.01 -8.99 -26.26
C THR A 169 27.25 -8.13 -26.53
N THR A 170 27.07 -6.84 -26.79
CA THR A 170 28.17 -5.88 -26.94
C THR A 170 28.66 -5.43 -25.57
N PRO A 171 29.92 -5.73 -25.18
CA PRO A 171 30.44 -5.37 -23.86
C PRO A 171 30.54 -3.85 -23.66
N ILE A 172 30.24 -3.39 -22.45
CA ILE A 172 30.54 -2.04 -21.98
C ILE A 172 31.78 -2.14 -21.09
N ASN A 173 32.86 -1.45 -21.46
CA ASN A 173 34.12 -1.44 -20.70
C ASN A 173 34.59 -2.87 -20.34
N GLY A 174 34.51 -3.76 -21.34
CA GLY A 174 34.90 -5.17 -21.22
C GLY A 174 33.90 -6.08 -20.47
N LYS A 175 32.72 -5.57 -20.08
CA LYS A 175 31.75 -6.33 -19.27
C LYS A 175 30.42 -6.54 -20.01
N THR A 176 29.86 -7.73 -19.82
CA THR A 176 28.57 -8.15 -20.36
C THR A 176 27.65 -8.60 -19.24
N PHE A 177 26.44 -8.04 -19.19
CA PHE A 177 25.43 -8.34 -18.20
C PHE A 177 24.21 -8.96 -18.86
N ILE A 178 24.11 -10.29 -18.82
CA ILE A 178 22.96 -11.04 -19.34
C ILE A 178 22.22 -11.69 -18.17
N ILE A 179 20.90 -11.49 -18.11
CA ILE A 179 20.08 -12.13 -17.07
C ILE A 179 20.12 -13.64 -17.29
N ALA A 180 20.68 -14.39 -16.33
CA ALA A 180 20.83 -15.83 -16.48
C ALA A 180 19.52 -16.63 -16.28
N ASN A 181 18.60 -16.12 -15.44
CA ASN A 181 17.38 -16.82 -15.05
C ASN A 181 16.16 -16.33 -15.85
N GLU A 182 15.44 -17.24 -16.52
CA GLU A 182 14.22 -16.92 -17.29
C GLU A 182 13.07 -16.37 -16.45
N GLU A 183 13.06 -16.69 -15.16
CA GLU A 183 12.05 -16.22 -14.22
C GLU A 183 12.36 -14.83 -13.65
N LEU A 184 13.62 -14.37 -13.77
CA LEU A 184 14.03 -13.04 -13.32
C LEU A 184 13.59 -11.99 -14.35
N ARG A 185 12.77 -11.06 -13.88
CA ARG A 185 12.32 -9.90 -14.64
C ARG A 185 12.38 -8.68 -13.73
N TYR A 186 12.90 -7.57 -14.24
CA TYR A 186 12.93 -6.31 -13.51
C TYR A 186 11.80 -5.39 -14.00
N GLY A 187 11.00 -4.87 -13.07
CA GLY A 187 9.98 -3.87 -13.40
C GLY A 187 10.59 -2.50 -13.56
N VAL A 188 10.29 -1.82 -14.67
CA VAL A 188 10.85 -0.51 -15.00
C VAL A 188 9.74 0.45 -15.41
N ASN A 189 9.80 1.69 -14.90
CA ASN A 189 9.03 2.82 -15.43
C ASN A 189 9.96 3.72 -16.23
N MET A 190 9.50 4.14 -17.40
CA MET A 190 10.16 5.13 -18.25
C MET A 190 9.35 6.42 -18.25
N TYR A 191 10.04 7.55 -18.07
CA TYR A 191 9.50 8.90 -18.22
C TYR A 191 10.24 9.54 -19.39
N LEU A 192 9.54 9.75 -20.50
CA LEU A 192 10.08 10.26 -21.75
C LEU A 192 9.50 11.65 -22.04
N PRO A 193 10.28 12.73 -21.87
CA PRO A 193 9.83 14.07 -22.24
C PRO A 193 9.59 14.15 -23.74
N ASN A 194 8.54 14.86 -24.17
CA ASN A 194 8.20 15.01 -25.60
C ASN A 194 9.30 15.69 -26.43
N THR A 195 10.24 16.37 -25.77
CA THR A 195 11.41 17.01 -26.40
C THR A 195 12.53 16.02 -26.72
N ALA A 196 12.59 14.87 -26.07
CA ALA A 196 13.61 13.85 -26.28
C ALA A 196 13.23 12.99 -27.49
N THR A 197 14.02 13.09 -28.56
CA THR A 197 13.79 12.36 -29.82
C THR A 197 15.12 11.88 -30.38
N ALA A 198 15.12 10.99 -31.37
CA ALA A 198 16.37 10.56 -32.01
C ALA A 198 17.16 11.73 -32.64
N GLN A 199 16.48 12.81 -33.03
CA GLN A 199 17.11 14.02 -33.57
C GLN A 199 17.53 15.02 -32.48
N ASN A 200 16.97 14.90 -31.29
CA ASN A 200 17.31 15.70 -30.12
C ASN A 200 17.47 14.77 -28.90
N PRO A 201 18.56 13.98 -28.84
CA PRO A 201 18.80 13.10 -27.70
C PRO A 201 18.95 13.88 -26.40
N ALA A 202 18.42 13.33 -25.32
CA ALA A 202 18.39 13.99 -24.02
C ALA A 202 19.24 13.24 -22.99
N ALA A 203 19.75 14.00 -22.02
CA ALA A 203 20.40 13.44 -20.84
C ALA A 203 19.46 12.45 -20.13
N THR A 204 20.03 11.37 -19.59
CA THR A 204 19.26 10.26 -19.02
C THR A 204 19.65 10.00 -17.57
N VAL A 205 18.67 9.81 -16.69
CA VAL A 205 18.92 9.49 -15.28
C VAL A 205 18.25 8.18 -14.89
N PHE A 206 19.00 7.27 -14.28
CA PHE A 206 18.47 6.04 -13.71
C PHE A 206 18.14 6.23 -12.21
N VAL A 207 16.96 5.79 -11.79
CA VAL A 207 16.47 5.96 -10.41
C VAL A 207 16.26 4.61 -9.73
N VAL A 208 16.88 4.40 -8.57
CA VAL A 208 16.78 3.14 -7.81
C VAL A 208 16.22 3.37 -6.40
N PRO A 209 15.03 2.83 -6.07
CA PRO A 209 14.44 2.82 -4.74
C PRO A 209 15.24 2.05 -3.70
N GLY A 210 15.04 2.42 -2.43
CA GLY A 210 15.64 1.74 -1.28
C GLY A 210 15.00 0.40 -0.91
N PHE A 211 15.47 -0.13 0.22
CA PHE A 211 14.93 -1.36 0.80
C PHE A 211 13.51 -1.13 1.32
N THR A 212 12.59 -2.07 1.09
CA THR A 212 11.14 -1.98 1.34
C THR A 212 10.41 -0.90 0.55
N ARG A 213 10.89 -0.60 -0.67
CA ARG A 213 10.35 0.45 -1.54
C ARG A 213 10.23 -0.05 -2.98
N THR A 214 9.42 0.64 -3.77
CA THR A 214 9.17 0.32 -5.18
C THR A 214 9.46 1.55 -6.05
N LYS A 215 9.52 1.38 -7.38
CA LYS A 215 9.75 2.44 -8.36
C LYS A 215 8.75 3.58 -8.22
N GLU A 216 7.51 3.26 -7.89
CA GLU A 216 6.48 4.27 -7.66
C GLU A 216 6.74 5.08 -6.38
N THR A 217 7.56 4.59 -5.43
CA THR A 217 7.94 5.31 -4.20
C THR A 217 9.03 6.36 -4.43
N MET A 218 9.75 6.28 -5.55
CA MET A 218 10.70 7.32 -5.99
C MET A 218 10.23 8.06 -7.25
N ALA A 219 8.92 8.00 -7.54
CA ALA A 219 8.34 8.70 -8.68
C ALA A 219 8.56 10.22 -8.63
N GLN A 220 8.69 10.81 -7.43
CA GLN A 220 8.98 12.22 -7.23
C GLN A 220 10.28 12.68 -7.91
N TYR A 221 11.34 11.88 -7.88
CA TYR A 221 12.57 12.19 -8.62
C TYR A 221 12.32 12.09 -10.13
N CYS A 222 11.55 11.09 -10.56
CA CYS A 222 11.27 10.86 -11.97
C CYS A 222 10.45 11.99 -12.60
N ILE A 223 9.43 12.46 -11.89
CA ILE A 223 8.59 13.59 -12.31
C ILE A 223 9.45 14.84 -12.46
N GLU A 224 10.28 15.15 -11.45
CA GLU A 224 11.04 16.40 -11.47
C GLU A 224 12.19 16.41 -12.47
N LEU A 225 12.88 15.29 -12.65
CA LEU A 225 13.94 15.16 -13.65
C LEU A 225 13.36 15.21 -15.07
N SER A 226 12.29 14.47 -15.34
CA SER A 226 11.67 14.44 -16.68
C SER A 226 11.04 15.77 -17.10
N ARG A 227 10.48 16.51 -16.14
CA ARG A 227 10.01 17.89 -16.37
C ARG A 227 11.07 18.84 -16.89
N ARG A 228 12.33 18.59 -16.56
CA ARG A 228 13.48 19.39 -16.97
C ARG A 228 14.13 18.87 -18.26
N GLY A 229 13.46 17.97 -18.97
CA GLY A 229 13.88 17.49 -20.28
C GLY A 229 14.76 16.24 -20.25
N MET A 230 14.99 15.63 -19.08
CA MET A 230 15.76 14.39 -18.96
C MET A 230 14.89 13.14 -19.19
N VAL A 231 15.44 12.13 -19.84
CA VAL A 231 14.81 10.80 -19.87
C VAL A 231 15.07 10.12 -18.52
N VAL A 232 14.06 9.48 -17.94
CA VAL A 232 14.24 8.82 -16.64
C VAL A 232 13.78 7.37 -16.69
N PHE A 233 14.61 6.47 -16.18
CA PHE A 233 14.26 5.06 -15.97
C PHE A 233 14.30 4.72 -14.48
N CYS A 234 13.17 4.31 -13.91
CA CYS A 234 13.09 3.88 -12.52
C CYS A 234 12.86 2.37 -12.42
N ILE A 235 13.78 1.66 -11.78
CA ILE A 235 13.80 0.21 -11.70
C ILE A 235 13.43 -0.28 -10.31
N ASP A 236 12.53 -1.25 -10.23
CA ASP A 236 12.24 -1.96 -8.97
C ASP A 236 13.42 -2.85 -8.57
N PRO A 237 13.95 -2.75 -7.34
CA PRO A 237 14.99 -3.67 -6.89
C PRO A 237 14.45 -5.10 -6.76
N GLY A 238 15.35 -6.08 -6.81
CA GLY A 238 15.11 -7.51 -6.62
C GLY A 238 14.19 -7.83 -5.44
N CYS A 239 13.26 -8.77 -5.62
CA CYS A 239 12.29 -9.20 -4.60
C CYS A 239 11.30 -8.10 -4.11
N GLN A 240 11.20 -6.97 -4.81
CA GLN A 240 10.33 -5.84 -4.46
C GLN A 240 9.50 -5.41 -5.67
N GLY A 241 8.47 -4.60 -5.44
CA GLY A 241 7.68 -4.00 -6.53
C GLY A 241 7.13 -5.01 -7.53
N ASP A 242 7.50 -4.87 -8.81
CA ASP A 242 7.21 -5.82 -9.90
C ASP A 242 8.35 -6.81 -10.16
N THR A 243 9.55 -6.55 -9.66
CA THR A 243 10.75 -7.36 -9.92
C THR A 243 10.67 -8.71 -9.24
N THR A 244 10.67 -9.79 -10.02
CA THR A 244 10.48 -11.18 -9.58
C THR A 244 11.74 -11.75 -8.91
N TYR A 245 11.75 -13.06 -8.65
CA TYR A 245 12.86 -13.81 -8.06
C TYR A 245 14.18 -13.57 -8.81
N PRO A 246 15.17 -12.92 -8.18
CA PRO A 246 16.44 -12.62 -8.83
C PRO A 246 17.48 -13.74 -8.78
N GLY A 247 17.17 -14.89 -8.16
CA GLY A 247 18.08 -16.04 -8.14
C GLY A 247 19.21 -15.91 -7.13
N PHE A 248 20.32 -16.58 -7.41
CA PHE A 248 21.48 -16.67 -6.54
C PHE A 248 22.69 -15.99 -7.20
N GLU A 249 23.57 -15.44 -6.37
CA GLU A 249 24.84 -14.88 -6.80
C GLU A 249 25.68 -15.93 -7.53
N LYS A 250 26.41 -15.45 -8.54
CA LYS A 250 27.38 -16.22 -9.31
C LYS A 250 28.71 -15.49 -9.32
N ASP A 251 29.80 -16.24 -9.38
CA ASP A 251 31.14 -15.67 -9.58
C ASP A 251 31.37 -15.28 -11.05
N GLU A 252 32.58 -14.78 -11.34
CA GLU A 252 33.01 -14.36 -12.68
C GLU A 252 32.98 -15.48 -13.73
N ASN A 253 33.03 -16.75 -13.30
CA ASN A 253 32.94 -17.92 -14.17
C ASN A 253 31.50 -18.42 -14.35
N GLY A 254 30.53 -17.79 -13.65
CA GLY A 254 29.12 -18.16 -13.70
C GLY A 254 28.72 -19.27 -12.73
N ASP A 255 29.62 -19.68 -11.83
CA ASP A 255 29.40 -20.69 -10.81
C ASP A 255 28.69 -20.08 -9.60
N LEU A 256 27.83 -20.88 -8.96
CA LEU A 256 27.04 -20.41 -7.81
C LEU A 256 27.94 -20.09 -6.61
N ILE A 257 27.76 -18.91 -6.02
CA ILE A 257 28.44 -18.55 -4.79
C ILE A 257 27.67 -19.12 -3.60
N TYR A 258 28.39 -19.77 -2.68
CA TYR A 258 27.85 -20.30 -1.43
C TYR A 258 28.28 -19.43 -0.24
N ALA A 259 27.39 -19.27 0.73
CA ALA A 259 27.71 -18.69 2.03
C ALA A 259 28.44 -19.71 2.92
N GLU A 260 28.99 -19.23 4.04
CA GLU A 260 29.69 -20.08 5.02
C GLU A 260 28.80 -21.19 5.60
N ASP A 261 27.47 -21.00 5.58
CA ASP A 261 26.49 -22.00 6.00
C ASP A 261 26.19 -23.06 4.92
N GLY A 262 26.90 -23.05 3.79
CA GLY A 262 26.75 -23.98 2.68
C GLY A 262 25.52 -23.74 1.80
N LYS A 263 24.77 -22.66 2.02
CA LYS A 263 23.63 -22.29 1.15
C LYS A 263 24.06 -21.37 0.02
N LYS A 264 23.37 -21.45 -1.12
CA LYS A 264 23.56 -20.54 -2.26
C LYS A 264 23.24 -19.11 -1.83
N LYS A 265 24.16 -18.16 -2.04
CA LYS A 265 23.93 -16.76 -1.69
C LYS A 265 22.82 -16.16 -2.57
N PRO A 266 21.72 -15.66 -2.00
CA PRO A 266 20.64 -15.08 -2.78
C PRO A 266 21.08 -13.72 -3.34
N LEU A 267 20.64 -13.36 -4.55
CA LEU A 267 20.83 -12.02 -5.09
C LEU A 267 19.92 -11.03 -4.32
N GLY A 268 20.42 -10.56 -3.19
CA GLY A 268 19.67 -9.70 -2.28
C GLY A 268 19.44 -8.30 -2.85
N SER A 269 18.29 -7.70 -2.53
CA SER A 269 17.84 -6.36 -2.96
C SER A 269 18.72 -5.18 -2.52
N THR A 270 19.86 -5.45 -1.85
CA THR A 270 20.76 -4.43 -1.29
C THR A 270 22.23 -4.68 -1.69
N LEU A 271 22.46 -5.59 -2.63
CA LEU A 271 23.77 -6.05 -3.08
C LEU A 271 23.99 -5.66 -4.54
N GLU A 272 25.24 -5.30 -4.85
CA GLU A 272 25.70 -4.90 -6.19
C GLU A 272 24.78 -3.89 -6.88
N ALA A 273 24.76 -3.83 -8.21
CA ALA A 273 23.90 -2.94 -8.99
C ALA A 273 22.42 -3.36 -9.02
N ASN A 274 22.09 -4.55 -8.52
CA ASN A 274 20.73 -5.08 -8.34
C ASN A 274 19.76 -4.87 -9.53
N GLY A 275 20.21 -5.22 -10.75
CA GLY A 275 19.38 -5.05 -11.95
C GLY A 275 19.78 -3.86 -12.81
N LEU A 276 20.32 -2.81 -12.18
CA LEU A 276 20.61 -1.55 -12.86
C LEU A 276 21.66 -1.72 -13.98
N ASN A 277 22.70 -2.53 -13.76
CA ASN A 277 23.73 -2.82 -14.76
C ASN A 277 23.15 -3.49 -16.03
N TYR A 278 22.19 -4.41 -15.88
CA TYR A 278 21.50 -5.04 -17.02
C TYR A 278 20.67 -4.02 -17.80
N LEU A 279 19.96 -3.14 -17.06
CA LEU A 279 19.12 -2.12 -17.65
C LEU A 279 19.95 -1.06 -18.39
N VAL A 280 20.99 -0.52 -17.75
CA VAL A 280 21.87 0.48 -18.36
C VAL A 280 22.47 -0.06 -19.65
N GLN A 281 23.01 -1.29 -19.65
CA GLN A 281 23.57 -1.89 -20.87
C GLN A 281 22.52 -2.13 -21.95
N TYR A 282 21.30 -2.56 -21.58
CA TYR A 282 20.20 -2.76 -22.52
C TYR A 282 19.82 -1.46 -23.23
N ILE A 283 19.61 -0.38 -22.46
CA ILE A 283 19.28 0.95 -23.02
C ILE A 283 20.44 1.52 -23.83
N TYR A 284 21.68 1.38 -23.35
CA TYR A 284 22.86 1.91 -24.01
C TYR A 284 23.08 1.28 -25.39
N ASN A 285 22.99 -0.06 -25.46
CA ASN A 285 23.24 -0.83 -26.68
C ASN A 285 22.07 -0.81 -27.68
N ASN A 286 20.83 -0.72 -27.21
CA ASN A 286 19.64 -0.70 -28.06
C ASN A 286 19.40 0.71 -28.65
N THR A 287 20.27 1.10 -29.59
CA THR A 287 20.28 2.43 -30.22
C THR A 287 19.07 2.71 -31.10
N GLU A 288 18.44 1.68 -31.65
CA GLU A 288 17.26 1.82 -32.50
C GLU A 288 16.02 2.20 -31.68
N GLU A 289 15.78 1.52 -30.55
CA GLU A 289 14.64 1.81 -29.67
C GLU A 289 14.88 3.04 -28.80
N TYR A 290 16.11 3.22 -28.30
CA TYR A 290 16.49 4.31 -27.39
C TYR A 290 17.41 5.33 -28.07
N GLY A 291 17.10 5.67 -29.32
CA GLY A 291 17.83 6.70 -30.08
C GLY A 291 17.71 8.11 -29.48
N PHE A 292 16.72 8.34 -28.62
CA PHE A 292 16.50 9.59 -27.88
C PHE A 292 17.36 9.73 -26.61
N VAL A 293 18.16 8.72 -26.25
CA VAL A 293 19.09 8.77 -25.13
C VAL A 293 20.43 9.33 -25.59
N ASP A 294 20.89 10.39 -24.93
CA ASP A 294 22.26 10.87 -25.08
C ASP A 294 23.22 10.00 -24.24
N ARG A 295 24.13 9.31 -24.94
CA ARG A 295 25.04 8.32 -24.35
C ARG A 295 26.23 8.95 -23.62
N GLU A 296 26.48 10.24 -23.84
CA GLU A 296 27.54 10.99 -23.15
C GLU A 296 27.02 11.69 -21.89
N ARG A 297 25.71 11.71 -21.67
CA ARG A 297 25.06 12.44 -20.56
C ARG A 297 24.12 11.54 -19.77
N ILE A 298 24.71 10.55 -19.10
CA ILE A 298 23.97 9.58 -18.27
C ILE A 298 24.29 9.78 -16.79
N GLY A 299 23.27 9.81 -15.95
CA GLY A 299 23.38 9.86 -14.50
C GLY A 299 22.61 8.75 -13.79
N ALA A 300 22.83 8.61 -12.49
CA ALA A 300 22.11 7.68 -11.64
C ALA A 300 21.90 8.24 -10.22
N ILE A 301 20.71 8.03 -9.67
CA ILE A 301 20.34 8.38 -8.30
C ILE A 301 19.68 7.21 -7.59
N GLY A 302 20.01 7.02 -6.32
CA GLY A 302 19.31 6.06 -5.48
C GLY A 302 19.27 6.47 -4.02
N HIS A 303 18.23 6.02 -3.33
CA HIS A 303 18.03 6.27 -1.89
C HIS A 303 18.31 5.02 -1.05
N SER A 304 19.05 5.17 0.04
CA SER A 304 19.34 4.10 1.00
C SER A 304 20.04 2.89 0.32
N ALA A 305 19.43 1.70 0.35
CA ALA A 305 19.90 0.56 -0.43
C ALA A 305 20.06 0.88 -1.93
N GLY A 306 19.19 1.70 -2.51
CA GLY A 306 19.30 2.16 -3.88
C GLY A 306 20.53 3.03 -4.12
N GLY A 307 20.93 3.86 -3.13
CA GLY A 307 22.18 4.62 -3.15
C GLY A 307 23.41 3.71 -3.23
N ASN A 308 23.38 2.60 -2.50
CA ASN A 308 24.39 1.55 -2.61
C ASN A 308 24.40 0.91 -4.01
N ASN A 309 23.22 0.69 -4.61
CA ASN A 309 23.08 0.07 -5.92
C ASN A 309 23.61 0.97 -7.05
N VAL A 310 23.30 2.27 -7.02
CA VAL A 310 23.82 3.21 -8.04
C VAL A 310 25.33 3.41 -7.92
N SER A 311 25.87 3.41 -6.70
CA SER A 311 27.32 3.45 -6.47
C SER A 311 28.02 2.20 -7.04
N ALA A 312 27.45 1.02 -6.80
CA ALA A 312 27.96 -0.22 -7.37
C ALA A 312 27.86 -0.23 -8.91
N ALA A 313 26.77 0.26 -9.49
CA ALA A 313 26.59 0.36 -10.93
C ALA A 313 27.60 1.32 -11.58
N ALA A 314 27.78 2.51 -11.00
CA ALA A 314 28.74 3.51 -11.48
C ALA A 314 30.17 2.96 -11.48
N SER A 315 30.61 2.37 -10.38
CA SER A 315 31.91 1.68 -10.30
C SER A 315 32.04 0.53 -11.31
N THR A 316 30.97 -0.24 -11.51
CA THR A 316 30.99 -1.38 -12.42
C THR A 316 31.15 -0.95 -13.88
N LEU A 317 30.57 0.21 -14.24
CA LEU A 317 30.52 0.75 -15.60
C LEU A 317 31.51 1.90 -15.85
N ALA A 318 32.45 2.14 -14.92
CA ALA A 318 33.32 3.32 -14.90
C ALA A 318 34.39 3.37 -16.00
N GLY A 319 34.79 2.22 -16.57
CA GLY A 319 35.98 2.17 -17.45
C GLY A 319 37.24 2.61 -16.72
N ASP A 320 38.28 2.99 -17.46
CA ASP A 320 39.57 3.43 -16.89
C ASP A 320 39.65 4.96 -16.72
N SER A 321 38.68 5.72 -17.23
CA SER A 321 38.64 7.19 -17.16
C SER A 321 37.22 7.76 -17.10
N TYR A 322 37.10 9.07 -16.83
CA TYR A 322 35.81 9.75 -16.87
C TYR A 322 35.14 9.68 -18.26
N ASP A 323 35.93 9.77 -19.34
CA ASP A 323 35.44 9.68 -20.71
C ASP A 323 34.84 8.31 -21.02
N GLU A 324 35.46 7.23 -20.52
CA GLU A 324 34.96 5.86 -20.69
C GLU A 324 33.79 5.51 -19.77
N SER A 325 33.61 6.25 -18.68
CA SER A 325 32.54 5.99 -17.72
C SER A 325 31.16 6.21 -18.34
N ILE A 326 30.28 5.21 -18.20
CA ILE A 326 28.90 5.34 -18.66
C ILE A 326 28.08 6.23 -17.73
N ILE A 327 28.25 6.12 -16.41
CA ILE A 327 27.52 6.97 -15.46
C ILE A 327 28.39 8.18 -15.16
N LYS A 328 28.10 9.32 -15.78
CA LYS A 328 28.85 10.59 -15.64
C LYS A 328 28.49 11.35 -14.35
N ALA A 329 27.24 11.24 -13.90
CA ALA A 329 26.73 11.93 -12.71
C ALA A 329 26.06 10.95 -11.72
N LEU A 330 26.54 10.89 -10.49
CA LEU A 330 26.09 9.93 -9.47
C LEU A 330 25.58 10.66 -8.23
N PHE A 331 24.32 10.41 -7.85
CA PHE A 331 23.74 10.97 -6.61
C PHE A 331 23.39 9.84 -5.63
N ILE A 332 24.16 9.75 -4.54
CA ILE A 332 23.95 8.75 -3.49
C ILE A 332 23.17 9.42 -2.36
N SER A 333 21.91 9.04 -2.15
CA SER A 333 21.06 9.55 -1.08
C SER A 333 20.88 8.51 0.03
N GLY A 334 20.85 8.93 1.28
CA GLY A 334 20.74 8.09 2.48
C GLY A 334 22.01 7.31 2.83
N TYR A 335 21.95 6.52 3.90
CA TYR A 335 23.12 5.76 4.36
C TYR A 335 23.75 4.84 3.29
N ILE A 336 25.07 4.74 3.33
CA ILE A 336 25.87 3.84 2.50
C ILE A 336 26.53 2.77 3.38
N LYS A 337 26.61 1.54 2.87
CA LYS A 337 27.30 0.43 3.53
C LYS A 337 28.80 0.52 3.27
N LEU A 338 29.60 0.00 4.19
CA LEU A 338 31.05 -0.15 4.03
C LEU A 338 31.44 -0.83 2.70
N THR A 339 30.71 -1.88 2.28
CA THR A 339 30.96 -2.59 1.02
C THR A 339 30.74 -1.73 -0.22
N ALA A 340 29.73 -0.84 -0.20
CA ALA A 340 29.48 0.10 -1.27
C ALA A 340 30.45 1.30 -1.20
N ALA A 341 30.86 1.72 -0.01
CA ALA A 341 31.90 2.74 0.15
C ALA A 341 33.28 2.29 -0.36
N LYS A 342 33.55 0.98 -0.50
CA LYS A 342 34.76 0.49 -1.19
C LYS A 342 34.78 0.80 -2.68
N LYS A 343 33.63 1.18 -3.26
CA LYS A 343 33.50 1.48 -4.69
C LYS A 343 33.95 2.91 -5.02
N PHE A 344 34.10 3.78 -4.03
CA PHE A 344 34.51 5.19 -4.20
C PHE A 344 35.82 5.33 -4.97
N THR A 345 36.82 4.50 -4.63
CA THR A 345 38.12 4.45 -5.33
C THR A 345 38.00 4.18 -6.83
N THR A 346 36.91 3.57 -7.30
CA THR A 346 36.73 3.21 -8.72
C THR A 346 35.66 4.06 -9.42
N LEU A 347 35.22 5.15 -8.78
CA LEU A 347 34.24 6.05 -9.39
C LEU A 347 34.94 7.03 -10.32
N HIS A 348 34.70 6.88 -11.62
CA HIS A 348 35.05 7.87 -12.64
C HIS A 348 33.80 8.68 -13.02
N SER A 349 33.21 9.37 -12.04
CA SER A 349 31.97 10.12 -12.21
C SER A 349 31.87 11.28 -11.23
N ASN A 350 31.30 12.39 -11.66
CA ASN A 350 30.94 13.48 -10.75
C ASN A 350 29.91 12.95 -9.77
N SER A 351 30.12 13.15 -8.46
CA SER A 351 29.36 12.42 -7.45
C SER A 351 28.93 13.29 -6.26
N VAL A 352 27.70 13.08 -5.80
CA VAL A 352 27.15 13.65 -4.56
C VAL A 352 26.89 12.55 -3.54
N LEU A 353 27.27 12.80 -2.29
CA LEU A 353 26.87 12.01 -1.13
C LEU A 353 25.91 12.82 -0.26
N SER A 354 24.61 12.58 -0.40
CA SER A 354 23.55 13.21 0.40
C SER A 354 23.15 12.30 1.54
N TYR A 355 23.33 12.75 2.77
CA TYR A 355 22.85 12.09 3.97
C TYR A 355 21.72 12.88 4.61
N ALA A 356 20.71 12.18 5.14
CA ALA A 356 19.83 12.79 6.12
C ALA A 356 20.62 13.21 7.36
N TYR A 357 20.43 14.44 7.84
CA TYR A 357 21.06 14.94 9.06
C TYR A 357 20.61 14.13 10.28
N PHE A 358 19.33 13.71 10.28
CA PHE A 358 18.76 12.83 11.31
C PHE A 358 18.73 11.36 10.84
N ASP A 359 19.74 10.89 10.09
CA ASP A 359 19.77 9.50 9.57
C ASP A 359 19.97 8.47 10.68
N GLU A 360 18.95 7.65 10.90
CA GLU A 360 18.90 6.62 11.94
C GLU A 360 19.81 5.42 11.63
N GLY A 361 20.24 5.28 10.38
CA GLY A 361 21.16 4.24 9.90
C GLY A 361 22.63 4.66 9.94
N ALA A 362 22.94 5.91 10.33
CA ALA A 362 24.29 6.45 10.33
C ALA A 362 25.23 5.72 11.30
N TYR A 363 24.75 5.07 12.36
CA TYR A 363 25.57 4.40 13.39
C TYR A 363 26.48 3.24 12.92
N ARG A 364 26.43 2.84 11.64
CA ARG A 364 27.04 1.59 11.15
C ARG A 364 28.56 1.59 10.94
N TYR A 365 29.25 2.71 11.17
CA TYR A 365 30.72 2.78 11.11
C TYR A 365 31.36 2.80 12.51
N GLN A 366 30.66 2.27 13.52
CA GLN A 366 31.04 2.38 14.92
C GLN A 366 32.36 1.69 15.29
N THR A 367 33.39 2.53 15.48
CA THR A 367 34.15 2.56 16.74
C THR A 367 33.99 3.88 17.52
N ASP A 368 33.30 4.90 16.99
CA ASP A 368 32.90 6.12 17.73
C ASP A 368 31.74 6.86 17.02
N THR A 369 31.23 7.94 17.62
CA THR A 369 30.12 8.83 17.21
C THR A 369 30.27 9.52 15.83
N THR A 370 31.21 9.09 14.99
CA THR A 370 31.71 9.80 13.79
C THR A 370 31.42 9.07 12.47
N SER A 371 30.34 8.28 12.42
CA SER A 371 30.14 7.34 11.32
C SER A 371 29.88 8.00 9.96
N PHE A 372 29.22 9.16 9.96
CA PHE A 372 29.06 9.98 8.75
C PHE A 372 30.40 10.60 8.34
N GLU A 373 31.16 11.12 9.30
CA GLU A 373 32.44 11.78 9.09
C GLU A 373 33.46 10.82 8.45
N VAL A 374 33.49 9.56 8.90
CA VAL A 374 34.35 8.51 8.31
C VAL A 374 34.02 8.32 6.83
N VAL A 375 32.75 8.14 6.49
CA VAL A 375 32.38 7.86 5.10
C VAL A 375 32.45 9.10 4.21
N ALA A 376 32.12 10.27 4.74
CA ALA A 376 32.27 11.55 4.06
C ALA A 376 33.75 11.83 3.74
N LYS A 377 34.64 11.59 4.70
CA LYS A 377 36.09 11.68 4.52
C LYS A 377 36.58 10.75 3.43
N ARG A 378 36.17 9.47 3.47
CA ARG A 378 36.52 8.51 2.41
C ARG A 378 36.00 8.98 1.05
N PHE A 379 34.77 9.46 0.97
CA PHE A 379 34.15 9.89 -0.29
C PHE A 379 34.88 11.04 -0.98
N ILE A 380 35.41 12.00 -0.22
CA ILE A 380 36.14 13.14 -0.80
C ILE A 380 37.61 12.81 -1.11
N ASN A 381 38.21 11.82 -0.42
CA ASN A 381 39.63 11.49 -0.54
C ASN A 381 39.90 10.31 -1.49
N GLU A 382 39.02 9.31 -1.54
CA GLU A 382 39.12 8.16 -2.46
C GLU A 382 38.57 8.52 -3.84
N VAL A 383 39.42 9.00 -4.76
CA VAL A 383 39.03 9.50 -6.08
C VAL A 383 39.93 8.92 -7.17
N ASN A 384 39.36 8.33 -8.22
CA ASN A 384 40.06 7.77 -9.40
C ASN A 384 41.26 6.85 -9.06
N GLY A 385 41.08 6.00 -8.05
CA GLY A 385 42.09 5.03 -7.60
C GLY A 385 43.13 5.61 -6.62
N GLU A 386 43.10 6.90 -6.36
CA GLU A 386 44.03 7.60 -5.47
C GLU A 386 43.39 7.92 -4.11
N GLU A 387 44.23 7.99 -3.09
CA GLU A 387 43.89 8.52 -1.77
C GLU A 387 44.47 9.94 -1.67
N LEU A 388 43.60 10.94 -1.76
CA LEU A 388 43.98 12.34 -1.66
C LEU A 388 44.06 12.78 -0.19
N ASP A 389 44.83 13.83 0.11
CA ASP A 389 44.90 14.42 1.47
C ASP A 389 44.14 15.75 1.52
N ARG A 390 42.81 15.67 1.53
CA ARG A 390 41.90 16.84 1.64
C ARG A 390 41.41 17.06 3.07
N GLY A 391 41.90 16.28 4.04
CA GLY A 391 41.46 16.34 5.43
C GLY A 391 40.04 15.81 5.64
N ASP A 392 39.33 16.38 6.61
CA ASP A 392 37.94 16.02 6.93
C ASP A 392 36.95 16.73 5.99
N ALA A 393 35.83 16.08 5.70
CA ALA A 393 34.84 16.60 4.79
C ALA A 393 34.10 17.82 5.36
N ILE A 394 34.01 18.88 4.55
CA ILE A 394 33.18 20.07 4.81
C ILE A 394 31.88 19.88 4.04
N THR A 395 30.75 19.94 4.74
CA THR A 395 29.43 19.77 4.12
C THR A 395 29.08 20.94 3.20
N ASN A 396 28.45 20.64 2.07
CA ASN A 396 28.10 21.56 1.00
C ASN A 396 29.30 22.32 0.40
N TYR A 397 30.51 21.76 0.50
CA TYR A 397 31.72 22.30 -0.14
C TYR A 397 32.06 21.49 -1.41
N PRO A 398 32.24 22.14 -2.57
CA PRO A 398 32.63 21.45 -3.80
C PRO A 398 34.13 21.10 -3.80
N TYR A 399 34.45 19.84 -4.02
CA TYR A 399 35.80 19.33 -4.21
C TYR A 399 36.01 18.87 -5.66
N GLY A 400 37.25 18.92 -6.16
CA GLY A 400 37.60 18.42 -7.49
C GLY A 400 37.08 19.29 -8.64
N ASN A 401 37.02 18.71 -9.84
CA ASN A 401 36.62 19.36 -11.09
C ASN A 401 35.63 18.48 -11.86
N MET A 402 34.53 19.08 -12.33
CA MET A 402 33.50 18.37 -13.09
C MET A 402 33.99 17.85 -14.44
N ALA A 403 34.90 18.59 -15.10
CA ALA A 403 35.43 18.20 -16.41
C ALA A 403 36.24 16.88 -16.36
N ASP A 404 36.79 16.55 -15.19
CA ASP A 404 37.66 15.39 -15.01
C ASP A 404 36.94 14.21 -14.31
N GLY A 405 35.63 14.34 -14.04
CA GLY A 405 34.88 13.34 -13.27
C GLY A 405 35.24 13.27 -11.78
N THR A 406 36.04 14.22 -11.28
CA THR A 406 36.58 14.23 -9.90
C THR A 406 35.73 15.05 -8.94
N TYR A 407 34.64 15.66 -9.41
CA TYR A 407 33.77 16.49 -8.58
C TYR A 407 33.13 15.66 -7.46
N ARG A 408 33.25 16.13 -6.22
CA ARG A 408 32.66 15.51 -5.03
C ARG A 408 32.03 16.59 -4.16
N ILE A 409 30.83 16.32 -3.66
CA ILE A 409 30.19 17.14 -2.61
C ILE A 409 29.50 16.21 -1.60
N VAL A 410 29.65 16.53 -0.32
CA VAL A 410 28.95 15.84 0.76
C VAL A 410 27.88 16.78 1.31
N GLU A 411 26.66 16.30 1.40
CA GLU A 411 25.51 17.08 1.84
C GLU A 411 24.83 16.45 3.05
N GLN A 412 24.26 17.31 3.91
CA GLN A 412 23.38 16.89 4.99
C GLN A 412 22.08 17.68 4.96
N ASP A 413 20.96 16.99 4.79
CA ASP A 413 19.64 17.61 4.72
C ASP A 413 18.88 17.47 6.05
N PRO A 414 18.19 18.52 6.54
CA PRO A 414 17.57 18.56 7.88
C PRO A 414 16.28 17.72 7.97
N VAL A 415 16.38 16.44 7.62
CA VAL A 415 15.32 15.44 7.54
C VAL A 415 15.83 14.11 8.09
N ASN A 416 14.92 13.17 8.32
CA ASN A 416 15.30 11.81 8.71
C ASN A 416 15.42 10.88 7.50
N HIS A 417 15.94 9.67 7.70
CA HIS A 417 16.25 8.75 6.61
C HIS A 417 15.03 8.42 5.74
N CYS A 418 13.87 8.17 6.36
CA CYS A 418 12.66 7.75 5.65
C CYS A 418 12.00 8.86 4.83
N PHE A 419 12.16 10.11 5.24
CA PHE A 419 11.51 11.26 4.61
C PHE A 419 12.46 12.07 3.70
N GLU A 420 13.74 11.72 3.63
CA GLU A 420 14.70 12.35 2.71
C GLU A 420 14.19 12.33 1.26
N MET A 421 13.71 11.19 0.79
CA MET A 421 13.12 11.04 -0.55
C MET A 421 11.83 11.84 -0.77
N TYR A 422 11.21 12.40 0.26
CA TYR A 422 10.02 13.26 0.19
C TYR A 422 10.31 14.72 0.54
N SER A 423 11.59 15.07 0.71
CA SER A 423 12.01 16.43 1.03
C SER A 423 12.17 17.24 -0.24
N SER A 424 11.38 18.29 -0.42
CA SER A 424 11.57 19.23 -1.54
C SER A 424 12.98 19.84 -1.55
N HIS A 425 13.59 19.99 -0.37
CA HIS A 425 14.96 20.47 -0.24
C HIS A 425 15.97 19.45 -0.81
N ALA A 426 15.88 18.19 -0.40
CA ALA A 426 16.78 17.13 -0.89
C ALA A 426 16.60 16.86 -2.39
N ILE A 427 15.34 16.85 -2.86
CA ILE A 427 15.03 16.72 -4.29
C ILE A 427 15.63 17.91 -5.06
N GLY A 428 15.48 19.15 -4.55
CA GLY A 428 16.04 20.35 -5.16
C GLY A 428 17.55 20.25 -5.41
N LYS A 429 18.31 19.82 -4.40
CA LYS A 429 19.75 19.59 -4.52
C LYS A 429 20.12 18.57 -5.58
N SER A 430 19.39 17.44 -5.63
CA SER A 430 19.61 16.45 -6.69
C SER A 430 19.33 17.01 -8.08
N LEU A 431 18.30 17.86 -8.23
CA LEU A 431 17.99 18.52 -9.49
C LEU A 431 19.11 19.48 -9.88
N GLY A 432 19.55 20.36 -8.97
CA GLY A 432 20.66 21.28 -9.22
C GLY A 432 21.92 20.56 -9.68
N PHE A 433 22.29 19.46 -8.99
CA PHE A 433 23.43 18.64 -9.37
C PHE A 433 23.30 18.04 -10.78
N PHE A 434 22.16 17.42 -11.12
CA PHE A 434 22.00 16.80 -12.44
C PHE A 434 21.92 17.85 -13.56
N LEU A 435 21.32 19.01 -13.30
CA LEU A 435 21.29 20.10 -14.27
C LEU A 435 22.70 20.57 -14.64
N GLU A 436 23.57 20.73 -13.63
CA GLU A 436 24.95 21.16 -13.84
C GLU A 436 25.83 20.03 -14.41
N ALA A 437 25.83 18.85 -13.79
CA ALA A 437 26.73 17.75 -14.15
C ALA A 437 26.39 17.06 -15.49
N LEU A 438 25.15 17.20 -15.97
CA LEU A 438 24.72 16.66 -17.27
C LEU A 438 24.42 17.77 -18.29
N ASP A 439 24.81 19.02 -18.01
CA ASP A 439 24.64 20.17 -18.92
C ASP A 439 23.22 20.24 -19.51
N VAL A 440 22.21 20.31 -18.63
CA VAL A 440 20.80 20.36 -19.00
C VAL A 440 20.29 21.78 -18.90
N ASP A 441 20.02 22.40 -20.05
CA ASP A 441 19.40 23.73 -20.10
C ASP A 441 17.89 23.64 -19.85
N THR A 442 17.41 24.39 -18.87
CA THR A 442 15.98 24.47 -18.54
C THR A 442 15.64 25.81 -17.90
N THR A 443 14.42 26.27 -18.14
CA THR A 443 13.89 27.48 -17.48
C THR A 443 13.35 27.21 -16.07
N LEU A 444 13.24 25.94 -15.66
CA LEU A 444 12.71 25.55 -14.36
C LEU A 444 13.81 25.51 -13.31
N THR A 445 13.66 26.31 -12.26
CA THR A 445 14.53 26.28 -11.08
C THR A 445 14.35 24.99 -10.28
N ASP A 446 15.31 24.64 -9.43
CA ASP A 446 15.30 23.47 -8.53
C ASP A 446 14.14 23.49 -7.50
N HIS A 447 13.62 24.66 -7.17
CA HIS A 447 12.49 24.84 -6.24
C HIS A 447 11.10 24.69 -6.88
N GLU A 448 10.99 24.73 -8.21
CA GLU A 448 9.72 24.61 -8.93
C GLU A 448 9.30 23.14 -9.08
N GLN A 449 8.80 22.56 -7.98
CA GLN A 449 8.43 21.14 -7.87
C GLN A 449 6.90 20.93 -7.80
N ILE A 450 6.42 19.87 -8.45
CA ILE A 450 5.00 19.50 -8.55
C ILE A 450 4.68 18.07 -8.07
N TRP A 451 5.70 17.24 -7.80
CA TRP A 451 5.52 15.83 -7.42
C TRP A 451 4.54 15.61 -6.27
N TRP A 452 4.46 16.56 -5.32
CA TRP A 452 3.54 16.50 -4.17
C TRP A 452 2.07 16.45 -4.59
N GLY A 453 1.73 16.99 -5.77
CA GLY A 453 0.39 16.95 -6.34
C GLY A 453 -0.06 15.52 -6.62
N LYS A 454 0.82 14.68 -7.17
CA LYS A 454 0.57 13.24 -7.37
C LYS A 454 0.34 12.53 -6.03
N GLU A 455 1.20 12.77 -5.03
CA GLU A 455 1.07 12.13 -3.72
C GLU A 455 -0.25 12.47 -3.02
N ILE A 456 -0.63 13.74 -2.96
CA ILE A 456 -1.91 14.16 -2.36
C ILE A 456 -3.08 13.52 -3.11
N CYS A 457 -3.06 13.53 -4.44
CA CYS A 457 -4.13 12.97 -5.25
C CYS A 457 -4.26 11.45 -5.11
N ASN A 458 -3.16 10.71 -5.06
CA ASN A 458 -3.17 9.28 -4.79
C ASN A 458 -3.70 8.97 -3.37
N GLY A 459 -3.41 9.83 -2.39
CA GLY A 459 -3.96 9.72 -1.03
C GLY A 459 -5.47 9.94 -0.99
N ILE A 460 -5.97 10.94 -1.73
CA ILE A 460 -7.42 11.18 -1.91
C ILE A 460 -8.06 10.00 -2.64
N ALA A 461 -7.39 9.43 -3.65
CA ALA A 461 -7.89 8.28 -4.39
C ALA A 461 -8.06 7.05 -3.47
N MET A 462 -7.08 6.81 -2.59
CA MET A 462 -7.13 5.76 -1.56
C MET A 462 -8.32 5.96 -0.61
N ILE A 463 -8.55 7.18 -0.13
CA ILE A 463 -9.71 7.52 0.72
C ILE A 463 -11.02 7.24 -0.04
N GLY A 464 -11.10 7.65 -1.31
CA GLY A 464 -12.23 7.34 -2.20
C GLY A 464 -12.48 5.83 -2.32
N GLY A 465 -11.42 5.02 -2.40
CA GLY A 465 -11.48 3.57 -2.49
C GLY A 465 -12.08 2.93 -1.25
N PHE A 466 -11.68 3.40 -0.05
CA PHE A 466 -12.29 2.95 1.21
C PHE A 466 -13.77 3.39 1.31
N ILE A 467 -14.10 4.63 0.93
CA ILE A 467 -15.49 5.12 0.90
C ILE A 467 -16.34 4.23 -0.02
N PHE A 468 -15.83 3.91 -1.21
CA PHE A 468 -16.47 3.04 -2.18
C PHE A 468 -16.81 1.67 -1.57
N VAL A 469 -15.84 0.96 -0.99
CA VAL A 469 -16.08 -0.39 -0.46
C VAL A 469 -16.93 -0.41 0.82
N ILE A 470 -16.81 0.61 1.67
CA ILE A 470 -17.68 0.75 2.86
C ILE A 470 -19.15 0.94 2.42
N ALA A 471 -19.38 1.77 1.41
CA ALA A 471 -20.72 2.02 0.88
C ALA A 471 -21.28 0.83 0.10
N LEU A 472 -20.44 0.14 -0.68
CA LEU A 472 -20.79 -1.12 -1.36
C LEU A 472 -21.20 -2.19 -0.34
N SER A 473 -20.45 -2.31 0.77
CA SER A 473 -20.82 -3.20 1.87
C SER A 473 -22.23 -2.89 2.38
N ALA A 474 -22.54 -1.63 2.66
CA ALA A 474 -23.86 -1.25 3.17
C ALA A 474 -25.01 -1.63 2.21
N LEU A 475 -24.76 -1.61 0.90
CA LEU A 475 -25.72 -2.08 -0.12
C LEU A 475 -25.85 -3.60 -0.11
N LEU A 476 -24.73 -4.32 -0.12
CA LEU A 476 -24.70 -5.78 -0.20
C LEU A 476 -25.30 -6.43 1.05
N VAL A 477 -25.00 -5.93 2.25
CA VAL A 477 -25.63 -6.39 3.51
C VAL A 477 -27.16 -6.14 3.50
N GLY A 478 -27.64 -5.21 2.68
CA GLY A 478 -29.07 -4.94 2.48
C GLY A 478 -29.79 -5.92 1.53
N THR A 479 -29.07 -6.85 0.89
CA THR A 479 -29.66 -7.86 -0.02
C THR A 479 -30.21 -9.05 0.75
N THR A 480 -31.12 -9.81 0.13
CA THR A 480 -31.73 -11.00 0.74
C THR A 480 -30.71 -12.08 1.12
N PHE A 481 -29.66 -12.24 0.32
CA PHE A 481 -28.63 -13.25 0.56
C PHE A 481 -27.78 -12.92 1.80
N PHE A 482 -27.31 -11.68 1.91
CA PHE A 482 -26.44 -11.24 3.01
C PHE A 482 -27.21 -10.67 4.21
N SER A 483 -28.51 -10.43 4.13
CA SER A 483 -29.26 -9.83 5.24
C SER A 483 -29.22 -10.65 6.53
N SER A 484 -29.00 -11.97 6.44
CA SER A 484 -28.88 -12.85 7.61
C SER A 484 -27.63 -12.60 8.45
N ILE A 485 -26.59 -11.95 7.90
CA ILE A 485 -25.37 -11.63 8.66
C ILE A 485 -25.59 -10.50 9.66
N LYS A 486 -26.70 -9.74 9.54
CA LYS A 486 -27.04 -8.67 10.48
C LYS A 486 -27.46 -9.27 11.82
N GLY A 487 -26.71 -8.91 12.86
CA GLY A 487 -27.07 -9.18 14.24
C GLY A 487 -28.21 -8.29 14.73
N ALA A 488 -28.83 -8.75 15.82
CA ALA A 488 -29.80 -7.94 16.56
C ALA A 488 -29.13 -6.63 16.99
N PRO A 489 -29.78 -5.46 16.77
CA PRO A 489 -29.26 -4.19 17.21
C PRO A 489 -29.17 -4.15 18.74
N VAL A 490 -28.24 -3.35 19.25
CA VAL A 490 -28.24 -2.96 20.66
C VAL A 490 -29.39 -1.98 20.85
N LEU A 491 -30.25 -2.23 21.84
CA LEU A 491 -31.40 -1.38 22.12
C LEU A 491 -30.96 -0.09 22.82
N GLU A 492 -31.69 1.01 22.61
CA GLU A 492 -31.39 2.30 23.24
C GLU A 492 -31.41 2.20 24.78
N GLU A 493 -32.36 1.44 25.33
CA GLU A 493 -32.48 1.17 26.76
C GLU A 493 -31.25 0.43 27.32
N GLU A 494 -30.72 -0.55 26.58
CA GLU A 494 -29.48 -1.27 26.93
C GLU A 494 -28.28 -0.29 26.97
N LEU A 495 -28.19 0.66 26.03
CA LEU A 495 -27.14 1.68 26.00
C LEU A 495 -27.26 2.69 27.15
N VAL A 496 -28.48 3.11 27.48
CA VAL A 496 -28.74 4.05 28.60
C VAL A 496 -28.37 3.40 29.93
N SER A 497 -28.76 2.13 30.15
CA SER A 497 -28.40 1.38 31.36
C SER A 497 -26.89 1.28 31.52
N ARG A 498 -26.16 0.88 30.46
CA ARG A 498 -24.70 0.80 30.51
C ARG A 498 -24.04 2.15 30.73
N LYS A 499 -24.54 3.22 30.12
CA LYS A 499 -24.00 4.58 30.35
C LYS A 499 -24.08 4.97 31.83
N LYS A 500 -25.12 4.53 32.56
CA LYS A 500 -25.23 4.72 34.01
C LYS A 500 -24.21 3.86 34.76
N ALA A 501 -24.10 2.57 34.42
CA ALA A 501 -23.14 1.65 35.03
C ALA A 501 -21.67 2.08 34.84
N ASN A 502 -21.33 2.62 33.67
CA ASN A 502 -19.98 3.04 33.31
C ASN A 502 -19.51 4.33 34.04
N LYS A 503 -20.41 5.04 34.74
CA LYS A 503 -20.04 6.18 35.59
C LYS A 503 -19.37 5.76 36.91
N LYS A 504 -19.48 4.50 37.32
CA LYS A 504 -18.85 3.99 38.55
C LYS A 504 -17.32 4.14 38.46
N ALA A 505 -16.68 4.63 39.53
CA ALA A 505 -15.23 4.86 39.56
C ALA A 505 -14.43 3.58 39.27
N SER A 506 -14.86 2.43 39.83
CA SER A 506 -14.25 1.13 39.57
C SER A 506 -14.23 0.77 38.09
N HIS A 507 -15.30 1.04 37.36
CA HIS A 507 -15.35 0.83 35.92
C HIS A 507 -14.35 1.72 35.19
N LYS A 508 -14.30 3.03 35.50
CA LYS A 508 -13.37 3.97 34.85
C LYS A 508 -11.91 3.61 35.09
N ILE A 509 -11.57 3.22 36.32
CA ILE A 509 -10.23 2.74 36.65
C ILE A 509 -9.91 1.49 35.83
N THR A 510 -10.76 0.45 35.85
CA THR A 510 -10.52 -0.77 35.05
C THR A 510 -10.37 -0.47 33.56
N PHE A 511 -11.24 0.39 33.01
CA PHE A 511 -11.21 0.73 31.58
C PHE A 511 -9.90 1.41 31.18
N TRP A 512 -9.51 2.50 31.87
CA TRP A 512 -8.30 3.23 31.52
C TRP A 512 -7.03 2.46 31.85
N THR A 513 -6.99 1.72 32.97
CA THR A 513 -5.84 0.89 33.33
C THR A 513 -5.63 -0.24 32.32
N THR A 514 -6.68 -0.90 31.84
CA THR A 514 -6.53 -1.95 30.83
C THR A 514 -6.04 -1.40 29.50
N MET A 515 -6.54 -0.23 29.08
CA MET A 515 -6.03 0.47 27.90
C MET A 515 -4.55 0.85 28.04
N LEU A 516 -4.17 1.45 29.17
CA LEU A 516 -2.79 1.84 29.44
C LEU A 516 -1.87 0.62 29.46
N ILE A 517 -2.25 -0.46 30.13
CA ILE A 517 -1.48 -1.71 30.16
C ILE A 517 -1.28 -2.26 28.74
N THR A 518 -2.34 -2.32 27.92
CA THR A 518 -2.19 -2.80 26.54
C THR A 518 -1.27 -1.91 25.70
N ALA A 519 -1.30 -0.60 25.90
CA ALA A 519 -0.42 0.34 25.21
C ALA A 519 1.05 0.17 25.63
N VAL A 520 1.30 0.01 26.94
CA VAL A 520 2.65 -0.23 27.48
C VAL A 520 3.20 -1.56 26.97
N ILE A 521 2.40 -2.63 27.01
CA ILE A 521 2.81 -3.94 26.46
C ILE A 521 3.17 -3.80 24.98
N ALA A 522 2.29 -3.20 24.18
CA ALA A 522 2.50 -3.01 22.75
C ALA A 522 3.77 -2.18 22.42
N CYS A 523 4.13 -1.24 23.29
CA CYS A 523 5.38 -0.47 23.18
C CYS A 523 6.61 -1.32 23.52
N LEU A 524 6.54 -2.08 24.61
CA LEU A 524 7.69 -2.83 25.14
C LEU A 524 7.96 -4.12 24.38
N ASP A 525 6.94 -4.74 23.76
CA ASP A 525 7.07 -6.04 23.12
C ASP A 525 7.47 -5.99 21.63
N TYR A 526 7.25 -4.86 20.93
CA TYR A 526 7.53 -4.76 19.49
C TYR A 526 8.98 -5.08 19.15
N ILE A 527 9.94 -4.51 19.88
CA ILE A 527 11.37 -4.70 19.61
C ILE A 527 11.82 -6.14 19.92
N PRO A 528 11.52 -6.72 21.11
CA PRO A 528 11.77 -8.14 21.37
C PRO A 528 11.12 -9.09 20.36
N LEU A 529 9.90 -8.80 19.91
CA LEU A 529 9.21 -9.63 18.91
C LEU A 529 9.79 -9.44 17.51
N GLY A 530 10.27 -8.24 17.17
CA GLY A 530 11.07 -8.00 15.97
C GLY A 530 12.32 -8.88 15.95
N GLU A 531 13.05 -8.94 17.07
CA GLU A 531 14.20 -9.82 17.20
C GLU A 531 13.83 -11.30 17.12
N LEU A 532 12.78 -11.72 17.84
CA LEU A 532 12.29 -13.09 17.79
C LEU A 532 11.90 -13.50 16.37
N SER A 533 11.28 -12.59 15.59
CA SER A 533 10.94 -12.84 14.20
C SER A 533 12.17 -13.16 13.34
N MET A 534 13.31 -12.53 13.62
CA MET A 534 14.57 -12.82 12.91
C MET A 534 15.13 -14.20 13.23
N ARG A 535 14.87 -14.73 14.44
CA ARG A 535 15.28 -16.07 14.88
C ARG A 535 14.34 -17.17 14.41
N LEU A 536 13.02 -16.88 14.37
CA LEU A 536 12.01 -17.84 13.92
C LEU A 536 12.02 -17.98 12.38
N PHE A 537 12.26 -16.88 11.67
CA PHE A 537 12.22 -16.83 10.21
C PHE A 537 13.60 -16.52 9.62
N THR A 538 14.60 -17.29 10.04
CA THR A 538 16.02 -17.07 9.72
C THR A 538 16.30 -16.93 8.23
N ASN A 539 15.64 -17.72 7.38
CA ASN A 539 15.81 -17.62 5.93
C ASN A 539 15.45 -16.21 5.43
N ALA A 540 14.21 -15.76 5.67
CA ALA A 540 13.78 -14.42 5.26
C ALA A 540 14.61 -13.31 5.93
N ALA A 541 14.96 -13.47 7.21
CA ALA A 541 15.77 -12.50 7.94
C ALA A 541 17.21 -12.38 7.41
N SER A 542 17.74 -13.44 6.83
CA SER A 542 19.05 -13.49 6.16
C SER A 542 18.93 -13.34 4.63
N SER A 543 17.78 -12.87 4.13
CA SER A 543 17.51 -12.64 2.69
C SER A 543 17.47 -13.90 1.81
N TYR A 544 17.44 -15.10 2.40
CA TYR A 544 17.22 -16.35 1.68
C TYR A 544 15.75 -16.51 1.32
N TYR A 545 15.51 -17.10 0.15
CA TYR A 545 14.19 -17.45 -0.31
C TYR A 545 13.52 -18.49 0.61
N SER A 546 12.22 -18.33 0.79
CA SER A 546 11.45 -19.17 1.70
C SER A 546 10.05 -19.45 1.15
N PHE A 547 9.59 -20.68 1.32
CA PHE A 547 8.18 -21.06 1.12
C PHE A 547 7.31 -20.73 2.33
N VAL A 548 7.91 -20.29 3.44
CA VAL A 548 7.24 -20.03 4.71
C VAL A 548 7.68 -18.68 5.27
N PHE A 549 6.72 -17.78 5.43
CA PHE A 549 6.87 -16.41 5.88
C PHE A 549 8.04 -15.64 5.22
N PRO A 550 8.05 -15.49 3.87
CA PRO A 550 9.15 -14.88 3.12
C PRO A 550 9.30 -13.36 3.27
N ALA A 551 8.29 -12.66 3.81
CA ALA A 551 8.28 -11.21 3.93
C ALA A 551 9.01 -10.77 5.20
N ARG A 552 10.33 -10.59 5.10
CA ARG A 552 11.26 -10.31 6.22
C ARG A 552 10.72 -9.28 7.21
N MET A 553 10.31 -8.14 6.71
CA MET A 553 9.91 -7.00 7.52
C MET A 553 8.49 -7.17 8.08
N ILE A 554 7.62 -7.84 7.33
CA ILE A 554 6.24 -8.12 7.75
C ILE A 554 6.17 -9.17 8.85
N ASN A 555 7.18 -10.06 8.97
CA ASN A 555 7.24 -11.07 10.02
C ASN A 555 7.26 -10.48 11.44
N ALA A 556 7.96 -9.36 11.65
CA ALA A 556 7.97 -8.66 12.92
C ALA A 556 6.57 -8.11 13.26
N VAL A 557 5.94 -7.43 12.30
CA VAL A 557 4.58 -6.89 12.44
C VAL A 557 3.56 -8.01 12.68
N MET A 558 3.72 -9.15 12.00
CA MET A 558 2.86 -10.34 12.17
C MET A 558 2.95 -10.91 13.57
N LEU A 559 4.17 -11.10 14.08
CA LEU A 559 4.38 -11.66 15.40
C LEU A 559 3.90 -10.71 16.49
N TRP A 560 4.19 -9.41 16.34
CA TRP A 560 3.64 -8.36 17.20
C TRP A 560 2.11 -8.35 17.21
N ALA A 561 1.49 -8.42 16.03
CA ALA A 561 0.04 -8.44 15.89
C ALA A 561 -0.57 -9.70 16.54
N LEU A 562 0.03 -10.88 16.33
CA LEU A 562 -0.43 -12.13 16.95
C LEU A 562 -0.41 -12.02 18.48
N VAL A 563 0.72 -11.61 19.07
CA VAL A 563 0.88 -11.51 20.52
C VAL A 563 -0.06 -10.45 21.11
N ASN A 564 -0.11 -9.24 20.53
CA ASN A 564 -1.01 -8.19 20.99
C ASN A 564 -2.49 -8.52 20.77
N GLY A 565 -2.80 -9.29 19.74
CA GLY A 565 -4.12 -9.84 19.48
C GLY A 565 -4.57 -10.78 20.59
N LEU A 566 -3.72 -11.76 20.94
CA LEU A 566 -3.97 -12.73 22.00
C LEU A 566 -4.06 -12.06 23.38
N ILE A 567 -3.14 -11.15 23.70
CA ILE A 567 -3.17 -10.37 24.96
C ILE A 567 -4.44 -9.53 25.03
N GLY A 568 -4.81 -8.86 23.94
CA GLY A 568 -6.05 -8.09 23.86
C GLY A 568 -7.31 -8.92 24.13
N LEU A 569 -7.37 -10.15 23.58
CA LEU A 569 -8.46 -11.10 23.84
C LEU A 569 -8.44 -11.58 25.29
N ALA A 570 -7.27 -11.95 25.82
CA ALA A 570 -7.11 -12.42 27.18
C ALA A 570 -7.53 -11.36 28.21
N ILE A 571 -7.10 -10.10 28.03
CA ILE A 571 -7.50 -8.99 28.90
C ILE A 571 -9.00 -8.72 28.77
N TYR A 572 -9.55 -8.67 27.55
CA TYR A 572 -10.97 -8.44 27.34
C TYR A 572 -11.83 -9.51 28.05
N PHE A 573 -11.56 -10.78 27.78
CA PHE A 573 -12.33 -11.89 28.37
C PHE A 573 -12.05 -12.05 29.87
N GLY A 574 -10.83 -11.83 30.32
CA GLY A 574 -10.48 -11.86 31.75
C GLY A 574 -11.25 -10.81 32.54
N VAL A 575 -11.26 -9.56 32.07
CA VAL A 575 -12.02 -8.47 32.68
C VAL A 575 -13.52 -8.77 32.66
N PHE A 576 -14.02 -9.29 31.53
CA PHE A 576 -15.41 -9.70 31.40
C PHE A 576 -15.79 -10.78 32.43
N TRP A 577 -15.01 -11.87 32.52
CA TRP A 577 -15.30 -12.98 33.42
C TRP A 577 -15.18 -12.60 34.90
N VAL A 578 -14.17 -11.80 35.27
CA VAL A 578 -14.04 -11.30 36.64
C VAL A 578 -15.27 -10.47 37.02
N LYS A 579 -15.70 -9.53 36.17
CA LYS A 579 -16.91 -8.74 36.41
C LYS A 579 -18.17 -9.60 36.47
N TYR A 580 -18.30 -10.56 35.55
CA TYR A 580 -19.44 -11.45 35.48
C TYR A 580 -19.57 -12.35 36.71
N LEU A 581 -18.48 -13.01 37.13
CA LEU A 581 -18.47 -13.90 38.30
C LEU A 581 -18.68 -13.12 39.60
N TRP A 582 -18.04 -11.94 39.73
CA TRP A 582 -18.25 -11.08 40.89
C TRP A 582 -19.71 -10.66 41.01
N LYS A 583 -20.32 -10.18 39.92
CA LYS A 583 -21.74 -9.82 39.89
C LYS A 583 -22.63 -11.04 40.17
N LYS A 584 -22.38 -12.18 39.54
CA LYS A 584 -23.15 -13.42 39.74
C LYS A 584 -23.18 -13.83 41.22
N ASN A 585 -22.04 -13.76 41.91
CA ASN A 585 -21.93 -14.15 43.33
C ASN A 585 -22.56 -13.13 44.29
N HIS A 586 -22.77 -11.89 43.85
CA HIS A 586 -23.36 -10.81 44.64
C HIS A 586 -24.74 -10.36 44.12
N SER A 587 -25.36 -11.14 43.22
CA SER A 587 -26.66 -10.83 42.61
C SER A 587 -27.80 -11.26 43.53
N THR A 588 -28.04 -10.50 44.59
CA THR A 588 -29.11 -10.76 45.57
C THR A 588 -30.37 -9.93 45.33
N SER A 589 -30.31 -8.91 44.46
CA SER A 589 -31.40 -7.98 44.17
C SER A 589 -31.78 -7.95 42.69
N LYS A 590 -32.99 -7.46 42.37
CA LYS A 590 -33.43 -7.29 40.97
C LYS A 590 -32.51 -6.37 40.16
N GLU A 591 -32.02 -5.29 40.79
CA GLU A 591 -31.06 -4.35 40.18
C GLU A 591 -29.72 -5.03 39.84
N THR A 592 -29.21 -5.90 40.71
CA THR A 592 -27.95 -6.62 40.44
C THR A 592 -28.09 -7.72 39.38
N GLN A 593 -29.28 -8.32 39.23
CA GLN A 593 -29.60 -9.24 38.13
C GLN A 593 -29.69 -8.53 36.78
N GLU A 594 -30.27 -7.33 36.72
CA GLU A 594 -30.28 -6.48 35.52
C GLU A 594 -28.86 -6.06 35.12
N GLU A 595 -28.01 -5.67 36.08
CA GLU A 595 -26.59 -5.36 35.82
C GLU A 595 -25.77 -6.56 35.29
N LEU A 596 -26.18 -7.79 35.61
CA LEU A 596 -25.56 -9.02 35.10
C LEU A 596 -26.01 -9.30 33.65
N ALA A 597 -27.29 -9.13 33.36
CA ALA A 597 -27.83 -9.24 32.00
C ALA A 597 -27.18 -8.22 31.05
N ASP A 598 -26.95 -7.00 31.52
CA ASP A 598 -26.27 -5.94 30.77
C ASP A 598 -24.84 -6.29 30.35
N GLU A 599 -24.09 -7.06 31.16
CA GLU A 599 -22.75 -7.51 30.75
C GLU A 599 -22.82 -8.47 29.56
N LEU A 600 -23.78 -9.40 29.56
CA LEU A 600 -23.95 -10.38 28.49
C LEU A 600 -24.31 -9.75 27.14
N VAL A 601 -24.90 -8.55 27.15
CA VAL A 601 -25.19 -7.78 25.92
C VAL A 601 -23.90 -7.50 25.13
N THR A 602 -22.77 -7.28 25.80
CA THR A 602 -21.47 -6.99 25.15
C THR A 602 -20.93 -8.15 24.31
N LEU A 603 -21.36 -9.37 24.59
CA LEU A 603 -20.98 -10.57 23.84
C LEU A 603 -21.88 -10.83 22.63
N ARG A 604 -23.07 -10.20 22.58
CA ARG A 604 -24.03 -10.38 21.48
C ARG A 604 -23.41 -10.12 20.10
N PRO A 605 -22.58 -9.07 19.88
CA PRO A 605 -21.88 -8.84 18.62
C PRO A 605 -21.02 -10.00 18.09
N MET A 606 -20.55 -10.88 18.96
CA MET A 606 -19.67 -12.00 18.60
C MET A 606 -20.44 -13.22 18.11
N LYS A 607 -21.68 -13.40 18.56
CA LYS A 607 -22.49 -14.58 18.22
C LYS A 607 -22.76 -14.61 16.72
N ILE A 608 -22.47 -15.71 16.03
CA ILE A 608 -22.81 -15.89 14.61
C ILE A 608 -22.93 -17.39 14.31
N GLY A 609 -23.86 -17.77 13.43
CA GLY A 609 -23.94 -19.15 12.93
C GLY A 609 -22.89 -19.41 11.86
N ILE A 610 -22.50 -20.67 11.66
CA ILE A 610 -21.45 -21.03 10.68
C ILE A 610 -21.78 -20.57 9.25
N ILE A 611 -23.04 -20.69 8.82
CA ILE A 611 -23.49 -20.25 7.50
C ILE A 611 -23.35 -18.74 7.34
N ASP A 612 -23.74 -17.96 8.36
CA ASP A 612 -23.62 -16.50 8.32
C ASP A 612 -22.16 -16.04 8.43
N LEU A 613 -21.32 -16.80 9.12
CA LEU A 613 -19.87 -16.57 9.15
C LEU A 613 -19.26 -16.76 7.76
N LEU A 614 -19.60 -17.84 7.06
CA LEU A 614 -19.17 -18.09 5.68
C LEU A 614 -19.68 -17.03 4.71
N LYS A 615 -20.94 -16.58 4.86
CA LYS A 615 -21.47 -15.44 4.08
C LYS A 615 -20.71 -14.14 4.38
N THR A 616 -20.34 -13.92 5.65
CA THR A 616 -19.56 -12.75 6.04
C THR A 616 -18.17 -12.78 5.42
N LEU A 617 -17.51 -13.95 5.41
CA LEU A 617 -16.23 -14.16 4.75
C LEU A 617 -16.34 -13.94 3.23
N LEU A 618 -17.37 -14.53 2.59
CA LEU A 618 -17.63 -14.32 1.17
C LEU A 618 -17.84 -12.84 0.84
N LEU A 619 -18.60 -12.11 1.65
CA LEU A 619 -18.78 -10.67 1.48
C LEU A 619 -17.44 -9.93 1.60
N ALA A 620 -16.61 -10.26 2.59
CA ALA A 620 -15.29 -9.65 2.75
C ALA A 620 -14.40 -9.89 1.52
N VAL A 621 -14.41 -11.10 0.95
CA VAL A 621 -13.69 -11.43 -0.29
C VAL A 621 -14.20 -10.60 -1.47
N ILE A 622 -15.52 -10.48 -1.66
CA ILE A 622 -16.11 -9.65 -2.71
C ILE A 622 -15.65 -8.19 -2.58
N LEU A 623 -15.66 -7.66 -1.36
CA LEU A 623 -15.27 -6.27 -1.11
C LEU A 623 -13.76 -6.05 -1.27
N PHE A 624 -12.93 -7.01 -0.88
CA PHE A 624 -11.49 -7.00 -1.14
C PHE A 624 -11.20 -6.96 -2.65
N LEU A 625 -11.86 -7.83 -3.43
CA LEU A 625 -11.73 -7.85 -4.89
C LEU A 625 -12.27 -6.56 -5.52
N ALA A 626 -13.32 -5.95 -4.96
CA ALA A 626 -13.82 -4.67 -5.44
C ALA A 626 -12.83 -3.52 -5.17
N PHE A 627 -12.15 -3.52 -4.01
CA PHE A 627 -11.12 -2.53 -3.68
C PHE A 627 -9.93 -2.64 -4.65
N TYR A 628 -9.33 -3.83 -4.77
CA TYR A 628 -8.19 -4.03 -5.66
C TYR A 628 -8.57 -3.99 -7.14
N GLY A 629 -9.81 -4.33 -7.49
CA GLY A 629 -10.34 -4.12 -8.83
C GLY A 629 -10.41 -2.64 -9.20
N LEU A 630 -10.75 -1.77 -8.25
CA LEU A 630 -10.69 -0.33 -8.45
C LEU A 630 -9.25 0.18 -8.59
N VAL A 631 -8.32 -0.30 -7.74
CA VAL A 631 -6.88 0.00 -7.88
C VAL A 631 -6.38 -0.40 -9.27
N GLN A 632 -6.76 -1.59 -9.75
CA GLN A 632 -6.37 -2.09 -11.07
C GLN A 632 -6.94 -1.21 -12.20
N VAL A 633 -8.18 -0.76 -12.09
CA VAL A 633 -8.79 0.16 -13.06
C VAL A 633 -8.04 1.50 -13.09
N CYS A 634 -7.71 2.06 -11.93
CA CYS A 634 -6.92 3.30 -11.86
C CYS A 634 -5.52 3.13 -12.47
N SER A 635 -4.87 1.99 -12.22
CA SER A 635 -3.54 1.70 -12.78
C SER A 635 -3.59 1.57 -14.31
N LEU A 636 -4.62 0.92 -14.86
CA LEU A 636 -4.76 0.74 -16.31
C LEU A 636 -5.12 2.03 -17.05
N LEU A 637 -5.99 2.85 -16.45
CA LEU A 637 -6.49 4.07 -17.11
C LEU A 637 -5.53 5.25 -16.93
N PHE A 638 -4.83 5.31 -15.79
CA PHE A 638 -4.11 6.52 -15.37
C PHE A 638 -2.65 6.25 -14.95
N HIS A 639 -2.19 5.00 -15.00
CA HIS A 639 -0.88 4.62 -14.47
C HIS A 639 -0.69 4.94 -12.98
N GLN A 640 -1.79 5.03 -12.21
CA GLN A 640 -1.76 5.38 -10.79
C GLN A 640 -2.30 4.25 -9.90
N ASP A 641 -1.72 4.12 -8.71
CA ASP A 641 -2.24 3.28 -7.64
C ASP A 641 -2.69 4.12 -6.43
N PHE A 642 -3.05 3.46 -5.33
CA PHE A 642 -3.49 4.14 -4.12
C PHE A 642 -2.33 4.24 -3.15
N ARG A 643 -1.78 5.45 -2.96
CA ARG A 643 -0.65 5.67 -2.06
C ARG A 643 -0.68 7.04 -1.43
N PHE A 644 -0.05 7.14 -0.27
CA PHE A 644 0.31 8.40 0.34
C PHE A 644 1.54 8.17 1.20
N THR A 645 2.69 8.66 0.76
CA THR A 645 3.97 8.49 1.45
C THR A 645 4.31 6.99 1.69
N LEU A 646 4.40 6.55 2.95
CA LEU A 646 4.81 5.20 3.35
C LEU A 646 3.67 4.18 3.35
N ILE A 647 2.45 4.58 2.99
CA ILE A 647 1.28 3.69 2.88
C ILE A 647 0.91 3.55 1.42
N SER A 648 0.75 2.31 0.95
CA SER A 648 0.32 2.05 -0.42
C SER A 648 -0.51 0.76 -0.55
N ALA A 649 -1.42 0.79 -1.51
CA ALA A 649 -2.13 -0.34 -2.08
C ALA A 649 -1.81 -0.36 -3.58
N GLY A 650 -0.76 -1.10 -3.94
CA GLY A 650 -0.36 -1.31 -5.32
C GLY A 650 -1.29 -2.29 -6.05
N THR A 651 -1.04 -2.50 -7.34
CA THR A 651 -1.77 -3.49 -8.14
C THR A 651 -1.62 -4.90 -7.57
N LEU A 652 -2.65 -5.73 -7.78
CA LEU A 652 -2.67 -7.09 -7.25
C LEU A 652 -1.76 -8.00 -8.09
N LYS A 653 -0.68 -8.49 -7.49
CA LYS A 653 0.31 -9.33 -8.18
C LYS A 653 0.15 -10.79 -7.76
N ALA A 654 0.14 -11.69 -8.73
CA ALA A 654 -0.08 -13.12 -8.51
C ALA A 654 0.89 -13.73 -7.48
N ARG A 655 2.16 -13.30 -7.52
CA ARG A 655 3.20 -13.76 -6.60
C ARG A 655 2.88 -13.55 -5.12
N PHE A 656 2.11 -12.51 -4.78
CA PHE A 656 1.77 -12.21 -3.39
C PHE A 656 0.54 -12.96 -2.90
N ILE A 657 -0.23 -13.63 -3.77
CA ILE A 657 -1.49 -14.29 -3.38
C ILE A 657 -1.22 -15.46 -2.43
N ALA A 658 -0.24 -16.31 -2.75
CA ALA A 658 0.14 -17.44 -1.90
C ALA A 658 0.68 -16.96 -0.54
N THR A 659 1.55 -15.95 -0.56
CA THR A 659 2.04 -15.28 0.65
C THR A 659 0.89 -14.70 1.45
N TRP A 660 -0.06 -14.02 0.83
CA TRP A 660 -1.21 -13.41 1.50
C TRP A 660 -2.08 -14.44 2.26
N PHE A 661 -2.37 -15.59 1.65
CA PHE A 661 -3.10 -16.68 2.33
C PHE A 661 -2.36 -17.24 3.54
N MET A 662 -1.03 -17.20 3.54
CA MET A 662 -0.20 -17.67 4.65
C MET A 662 -0.21 -16.69 5.83
N TYR A 663 -0.22 -15.38 5.56
CA TYR A 663 -0.18 -14.35 6.60
C TYR A 663 -1.57 -14.03 7.19
N ILE A 664 -2.65 -14.12 6.41
CA ILE A 664 -4.01 -13.80 6.88
C ILE A 664 -4.39 -14.52 8.18
N PRO A 665 -4.25 -15.85 8.32
CA PRO A 665 -4.74 -16.55 9.51
C PRO A 665 -4.07 -16.07 10.80
N VAL A 666 -2.77 -15.76 10.73
CA VAL A 666 -1.98 -15.28 11.88
C VAL A 666 -2.38 -13.86 12.23
N PHE A 667 -2.43 -12.96 11.25
CA PHE A 667 -2.85 -11.58 11.47
C PHE A 667 -4.31 -11.47 11.91
N PHE A 668 -5.19 -12.34 11.41
CA PHE A 668 -6.62 -12.27 11.70
C PHE A 668 -6.92 -12.28 13.20
N VAL A 669 -6.09 -12.95 14.02
CA VAL A 669 -6.17 -12.92 15.49
C VAL A 669 -6.15 -11.48 16.03
N PHE A 670 -5.27 -10.63 15.52
CA PHE A 670 -5.22 -9.22 15.87
C PHE A 670 -6.45 -8.44 15.39
N TYR A 671 -6.86 -8.64 14.14
CA TYR A 671 -7.96 -7.89 13.54
C TYR A 671 -9.31 -8.21 14.22
N ILE A 672 -9.55 -9.48 14.57
CA ILE A 672 -10.75 -9.85 15.34
C ILE A 672 -10.67 -9.36 16.79
N SER A 673 -9.49 -9.43 17.42
CA SER A 673 -9.24 -8.86 18.75
C SER A 673 -9.50 -7.36 18.79
N ASN A 674 -9.00 -6.61 17.80
CA ASN A 674 -9.26 -5.18 17.66
C ASN A 674 -10.76 -4.91 17.45
N SER A 675 -11.41 -5.61 16.52
CA SER A 675 -12.85 -5.43 16.26
C SER A 675 -13.70 -5.69 17.50
N ILE A 676 -13.37 -6.71 18.30
CA ILE A 676 -13.99 -7.00 19.59
C ILE A 676 -13.77 -5.85 20.58
N ARG A 677 -12.53 -5.43 20.81
CA ARG A 677 -12.22 -4.37 21.80
C ARG A 677 -12.90 -3.05 21.46
N VAL A 678 -12.91 -2.68 20.17
CA VAL A 678 -13.55 -1.45 19.70
C VAL A 678 -15.06 -1.53 19.85
N ASN A 679 -15.70 -2.63 19.43
CA ASN A 679 -17.15 -2.68 19.32
C ASN A 679 -17.84 -3.22 20.57
N CYS A 680 -17.18 -4.04 21.38
CA CYS A 680 -17.73 -4.66 22.59
C CYS A 680 -17.25 -4.02 23.90
N SER A 681 -16.16 -3.24 23.87
CA SER A 681 -15.70 -2.43 25.02
C SER A 681 -15.95 -0.93 24.78
N ILE A 682 -15.05 -0.25 24.05
CA ILE A 682 -15.08 1.22 23.87
C ILE A 682 -16.42 1.69 23.29
N GLY A 683 -16.95 0.92 22.34
CA GLY A 683 -18.20 1.16 21.67
C GLY A 683 -19.45 1.19 22.55
N PHE A 684 -19.35 0.63 23.77
CA PHE A 684 -20.43 0.58 24.76
C PHE A 684 -20.25 1.61 25.90
N GLU A 685 -19.29 2.54 25.80
CA GLU A 685 -19.08 3.59 26.81
C GLU A 685 -20.22 4.63 26.88
N GLY A 686 -21.13 4.64 25.89
CA GLY A 686 -22.19 5.64 25.77
C GLY A 686 -21.69 7.02 25.33
N TRP A 687 -20.51 7.05 24.69
CA TRP A 687 -19.91 8.25 24.10
C TRP A 687 -20.48 8.58 22.71
N SER A 688 -20.29 9.82 22.28
CA SER A 688 -20.54 10.20 20.89
C SER A 688 -19.62 9.45 19.94
N GLU A 689 -20.10 9.16 18.73
CA GLU A 689 -19.36 8.34 17.75
C GLU A 689 -17.96 8.88 17.42
N TRP A 690 -17.78 10.20 17.34
CA TRP A 690 -16.46 10.79 17.11
C TRP A 690 -15.48 10.50 18.26
N LYS A 691 -15.96 10.45 19.51
CA LYS A 691 -15.13 10.12 20.69
C LYS A 691 -14.76 8.64 20.68
N VAL A 692 -15.71 7.75 20.35
CA VAL A 692 -15.43 6.32 20.18
C VAL A 692 -14.34 6.13 19.13
N ASN A 693 -14.47 6.78 17.97
CA ASN A 693 -13.48 6.67 16.88
C ASN A 693 -12.11 7.22 17.30
N LEU A 694 -12.06 8.42 17.89
CA LEU A 694 -10.80 9.04 18.32
C LEU A 694 -10.10 8.21 19.40
N VAL A 695 -10.81 7.82 20.45
CA VAL A 695 -10.23 7.02 21.55
C VAL A 695 -9.80 5.65 21.04
N SER A 696 -10.57 5.02 20.16
CA SER A 696 -10.18 3.72 19.60
C SER A 696 -8.95 3.83 18.70
N GLY A 697 -8.85 4.87 17.87
CA GLY A 697 -7.68 5.17 17.04
C GLY A 697 -6.42 5.39 17.88
N LEU A 698 -6.52 6.23 18.92
CA LEU A 698 -5.43 6.47 19.86
C LEU A 698 -5.04 5.19 20.63
N ALA A 699 -6.02 4.45 21.16
CA ALA A 699 -5.79 3.21 21.90
C ALA A 699 -5.00 2.18 21.09
N ASN A 700 -5.24 2.12 19.78
CA ASN A 700 -4.59 1.15 18.90
C ASN A 700 -3.23 1.63 18.37
N SER A 701 -2.85 2.90 18.59
CA SER A 701 -1.65 3.50 18.00
C SER A 701 -0.64 4.03 19.03
N VAL A 702 -1.08 4.34 20.25
CA VAL A 702 -0.25 5.05 21.23
C VAL A 702 0.99 4.27 21.65
N GLY A 703 0.91 2.94 21.77
CA GLY A 703 2.07 2.10 22.07
C GLY A 703 3.16 2.22 20.99
N LEU A 704 2.76 2.26 19.71
CA LEU A 704 3.67 2.46 18.59
C LEU A 704 4.26 3.88 18.54
N ILE A 705 3.45 4.89 18.89
CA ILE A 705 3.92 6.29 19.02
C ILE A 705 5.02 6.39 20.08
N PHE A 706 4.87 5.73 21.23
CA PHE A 706 5.88 5.75 22.29
C PHE A 706 7.21 5.13 21.86
N ILE A 707 7.20 4.11 20.98
CA ILE A 707 8.45 3.56 20.42
C ILE A 707 9.21 4.64 19.65
N LEU A 708 8.53 5.43 18.80
CA LEU A 708 9.17 6.54 18.09
C LEU A 708 9.66 7.61 19.06
N VAL A 709 8.87 7.97 20.07
CA VAL A 709 9.27 8.96 21.08
C VAL A 709 10.54 8.53 21.80
N ILE A 710 10.62 7.28 22.28
CA ILE A 710 11.82 6.74 22.93
C ILE A 710 13.01 6.77 21.95
N ASN A 711 12.80 6.34 20.71
CA ASN A 711 13.85 6.26 19.71
C ASN A 711 14.47 7.63 19.39
N TYR A 712 13.64 8.66 19.20
CA TYR A 712 14.12 10.00 18.83
C TYR A 712 14.55 10.86 20.02
N ILE A 713 13.96 10.70 21.21
CA ILE A 713 14.50 11.37 22.42
C ILE A 713 15.96 10.94 22.62
N ALA A 714 16.24 9.63 22.56
CA ALA A 714 17.61 9.14 22.66
C ALA A 714 18.52 9.64 21.53
N TYR A 715 17.99 9.76 20.31
CA TYR A 715 18.73 10.33 19.19
C TYR A 715 19.13 11.78 19.45
N PHE A 716 18.19 12.62 19.90
CA PHE A 716 18.48 14.04 20.18
C PHE A 716 19.41 14.23 21.38
N GLU A 717 19.43 13.29 22.33
CA GLU A 717 20.32 13.34 23.49
C GLU A 717 21.73 12.80 23.22
N THR A 718 21.84 11.75 22.38
CA THR A 718 23.10 10.98 22.22
C THR A 718 23.69 11.01 20.82
N GLY A 719 22.97 11.53 19.83
CA GLY A 719 23.34 11.44 18.41
C GLY A 719 23.12 10.05 17.79
N THR A 720 22.58 9.08 18.54
CA THR A 720 22.29 7.73 18.04
C THR A 720 20.89 7.27 18.45
N VAL A 721 20.22 6.53 17.56
CA VAL A 721 18.90 5.97 17.87
C VAL A 721 18.98 4.92 18.96
N TYR A 722 17.99 4.90 19.87
CA TYR A 722 17.97 3.96 21.00
C TYR A 722 18.00 2.50 20.54
N TYR A 723 17.27 2.18 19.47
CA TYR A 723 17.12 0.83 18.95
C TYR A 723 17.92 0.66 17.65
N SER A 724 19.21 0.98 17.68
CA SER A 724 20.14 0.79 16.54
C SER A 724 20.33 -0.70 16.24
N THR A 725 20.83 -1.45 17.22
CA THR A 725 20.89 -2.92 17.25
C THR A 725 20.24 -3.44 18.53
N TYR A 726 19.71 -4.66 18.50
CA TYR A 726 19.04 -5.23 19.67
C TYR A 726 19.29 -6.74 19.79
N GLY A 727 19.65 -7.16 21.01
CA GLY A 727 19.91 -8.56 21.37
C GLY A 727 21.21 -9.15 20.80
N PRO A 728 21.51 -10.42 21.10
CA PRO A 728 22.79 -11.08 20.76
C PRO A 728 23.07 -11.23 19.26
N THR A 729 22.08 -10.95 18.39
CA THR A 729 22.25 -11.06 16.94
C THR A 729 22.83 -9.81 16.29
N SER A 730 22.88 -8.66 17.00
CA SER A 730 23.40 -7.37 16.52
C SER A 730 22.89 -6.95 15.12
N ARG A 731 21.67 -7.37 14.74
CA ARG A 731 21.06 -7.02 13.44
C ARG A 731 20.42 -5.63 13.47
N ASP A 732 20.37 -4.99 12.30
CA ASP A 732 19.82 -3.64 12.09
C ASP A 732 18.34 -3.50 12.53
N MET A 733 18.11 -3.14 13.80
CA MET A 733 16.76 -3.04 14.38
C MET A 733 16.04 -1.75 13.97
N TRP A 734 16.79 -0.68 13.72
CA TRP A 734 16.24 0.64 13.33
C TRP A 734 15.34 0.58 12.07
N LEU A 735 15.62 -0.33 11.12
CA LEU A 735 14.77 -0.54 9.94
C LEU A 735 13.35 -0.99 10.30
N TYR A 736 13.20 -1.74 11.40
CA TYR A 736 11.88 -2.17 11.90
C TYR A 736 11.13 -1.00 12.55
N ILE A 737 11.84 0.01 13.05
CA ILE A 737 11.23 1.24 13.56
C ILE A 737 10.74 2.13 12.42
N ASN A 738 11.49 2.19 11.33
CA ASN A 738 11.08 2.94 10.14
C ASN A 738 9.73 2.49 9.59
N MET A 739 9.38 1.20 9.72
CA MET A 739 8.06 0.70 9.35
C MET A 739 6.92 1.29 10.20
N ILE A 740 7.21 1.67 11.44
CA ILE A 740 6.21 2.18 12.39
C ILE A 740 5.59 3.48 11.87
N PHE A 741 6.34 4.29 11.11
CA PHE A 741 5.81 5.51 10.48
C PHE A 741 4.60 5.23 9.57
N GLY A 742 4.65 4.17 8.76
CA GLY A 742 3.50 3.74 7.95
C GLY A 742 2.45 2.99 8.77
N LEU A 743 2.87 2.26 9.82
CA LEU A 743 1.98 1.44 10.63
C LEU A 743 1.07 2.27 11.54
N ILE A 744 1.54 3.35 12.16
CA ILE A 744 0.76 4.23 13.05
C ILE A 744 -0.53 4.74 12.38
N PRO A 745 -0.51 5.39 11.20
CA PRO A 745 -1.72 5.87 10.55
C PRO A 745 -2.68 4.73 10.19
N MET A 746 -2.16 3.57 9.75
CA MET A 746 -2.99 2.38 9.52
C MET A 746 -3.64 1.85 10.81
N MET A 747 -2.88 1.78 11.91
CA MET A 747 -3.39 1.35 13.21
C MET A 747 -4.38 2.33 13.81
N PHE A 748 -4.27 3.62 13.51
CA PHE A 748 -5.26 4.61 13.90
C PHE A 748 -6.56 4.45 13.10
N ALA A 749 -6.46 4.18 11.79
CA ALA A 749 -7.61 4.01 10.91
C ALA A 749 -8.36 2.68 11.13
N LEU A 750 -7.64 1.58 11.41
CA LEU A 750 -8.20 0.24 11.61
C LEU A 750 -9.46 0.18 12.50
N PRO A 751 -9.43 0.68 13.76
CA PRO A 751 -10.60 0.62 14.64
C PRO A 751 -11.79 1.41 14.09
N ILE A 752 -11.54 2.51 13.38
CA ILE A 752 -12.58 3.33 12.75
C ILE A 752 -13.25 2.52 11.63
N LEU A 753 -12.46 1.85 10.78
CA LEU A 753 -12.97 0.98 9.73
C LEU A 753 -13.78 -0.19 10.33
N ASN A 754 -13.27 -0.84 11.37
CA ASN A 754 -14.00 -1.89 12.11
C ASN A 754 -15.34 -1.38 12.65
N ARG A 755 -15.37 -0.18 13.23
CA ARG A 755 -16.59 0.47 13.74
C ARG A 755 -17.60 0.74 12.61
N LEU A 756 -17.14 1.17 11.44
CA LEU A 756 -18.01 1.43 10.29
C LEU A 756 -18.72 0.16 9.80
N TYR A 757 -18.01 -0.96 9.66
CA TYR A 757 -18.63 -2.24 9.29
C TYR A 757 -19.50 -2.83 10.40
N TYR A 758 -19.10 -2.65 11.66
CA TYR A 758 -19.93 -3.04 12.81
C TYR A 758 -21.28 -2.33 12.78
N LYS A 759 -21.34 -1.03 12.48
CA LYS A 759 -22.62 -0.30 12.40
C LYS A 759 -23.55 -0.76 11.28
N GLN A 760 -23.01 -1.45 10.27
CA GLN A 760 -23.81 -2.01 9.18
C GLN A 760 -24.37 -3.40 9.52
N THR A 761 -23.69 -4.14 10.39
CA THR A 761 -23.95 -5.57 10.66
C THR A 761 -24.34 -5.88 12.09
N ASN A 762 -24.07 -5.00 13.06
CA ASN A 762 -24.08 -5.27 14.50
C ASN A 762 -23.22 -6.49 14.90
N ARG A 763 -22.21 -6.85 14.10
CA ARG A 763 -21.31 -7.99 14.33
C ARG A 763 -19.86 -7.58 14.16
N VAL A 764 -18.96 -8.24 14.89
CA VAL A 764 -17.50 -7.93 14.87
C VAL A 764 -16.75 -8.51 13.67
N TRP A 765 -17.37 -9.44 12.93
CA TRP A 765 -16.68 -10.29 11.95
C TRP A 765 -16.34 -9.60 10.63
N LEU A 766 -17.28 -8.86 10.02
CA LEU A 766 -17.10 -8.31 8.67
C LEU A 766 -15.91 -7.35 8.59
N GLY A 767 -15.82 -6.41 9.54
CA GLY A 767 -14.71 -5.47 9.62
C GLY A 767 -13.36 -6.16 9.83
N ALA A 768 -13.32 -7.17 10.71
CA ALA A 768 -12.10 -7.92 10.97
C ALA A 768 -11.58 -8.64 9.71
N PHE A 769 -12.46 -9.31 8.96
CA PHE A 769 -12.07 -10.00 7.72
C PHE A 769 -11.58 -9.03 6.65
N ILE A 770 -12.37 -8.02 6.30
CA ILE A 770 -12.04 -7.13 5.18
C ILE A 770 -10.80 -6.28 5.46
N ASN A 771 -10.67 -5.72 6.67
CA ASN A 771 -9.52 -4.89 7.00
C ASN A 771 -8.24 -5.73 7.06
N CYS A 772 -8.31 -6.98 7.58
CA CYS A 772 -7.19 -7.91 7.53
C CYS A 772 -6.76 -8.18 6.08
N MET A 773 -7.71 -8.56 5.22
CA MET A 773 -7.46 -8.83 3.81
C MET A 773 -6.78 -7.66 3.08
N ILE A 774 -7.32 -6.44 3.22
CA ILE A 774 -6.80 -5.25 2.53
C ILE A 774 -5.41 -4.87 3.07
N PHE A 775 -5.26 -4.70 4.39
CA PHE A 775 -4.03 -4.16 4.99
C PHE A 775 -2.85 -5.12 4.90
N ILE A 776 -3.09 -6.44 4.93
CA ILE A 776 -2.01 -7.41 4.74
C ILE A 776 -1.53 -7.42 3.29
N MET A 777 -2.43 -7.30 2.31
CA MET A 777 -2.00 -7.17 0.91
C MET A 777 -1.24 -5.86 0.67
N MET A 778 -1.71 -4.75 1.25
CA MET A 778 -1.00 -3.46 1.21
C MET A 778 0.43 -3.61 1.72
N SER A 779 0.59 -4.22 2.90
CA SER A 779 1.88 -4.41 3.55
C SER A 779 2.82 -5.31 2.74
N LEU A 780 2.32 -6.40 2.16
CA LEU A 780 3.13 -7.32 1.35
C LEU A 780 3.57 -6.67 0.03
N SER A 781 2.67 -5.96 -0.65
CA SER A 781 2.94 -5.34 -1.94
C SER A 781 3.95 -4.19 -1.87
N ALA A 782 4.04 -3.53 -0.71
CA ALA A 782 4.92 -2.39 -0.44
C ALA A 782 6.24 -2.79 0.23
N SER A 783 6.54 -4.09 0.37
CA SER A 783 7.71 -4.58 1.09
C SER A 783 8.49 -5.63 0.29
N VAL A 784 9.66 -5.97 0.80
CA VAL A 784 10.48 -7.06 0.26
C VAL A 784 9.93 -8.41 0.67
N SER A 785 9.88 -9.34 -0.28
CA SER A 785 9.49 -10.73 -0.01
C SER A 785 10.40 -11.68 -0.78
N TYR A 786 11.16 -12.50 -0.04
CA TYR A 786 12.06 -13.50 -0.60
C TYR A 786 11.26 -14.77 -0.92
N ILE A 787 10.36 -14.68 -1.88
CA ILE A 787 9.48 -15.78 -2.29
C ILE A 787 10.29 -16.76 -3.13
N SER A 788 10.31 -18.04 -2.75
CA SER A 788 10.85 -19.08 -3.63
C SER A 788 9.89 -19.28 -4.80
N MET A 789 10.42 -19.29 -6.02
CA MET A 789 9.70 -19.76 -7.20
C MET A 789 9.98 -21.23 -7.45
#